data_AF-A0A9Q8PIE3-F1
#
_entry.id   AF-A0A9Q8PIE3-F1
#
_cell.length_a   1.000
_cell.length_b   1.000
_cell.length_c   1.000
_cell.angle_alpha   90.00
_cell.angle_beta   90.00
_cell.angle_gamma   90.00
#
_symmetry.space_group_name_H-M   'P 1'
#
loop_
_entity.id
_entity.type
_entity.pdbx_description
1 polymer ?
#
loop_
_entity_poly.entity_id
_entity_poly.type
_entity_poly.pdbx_seq_one_letter_code
_entity_poly.pdbx_strand_id
1 'polypeptide(L)'
;MRLFLHVLVGVALAFAQQWPLHDNGLNEVVQWDHYSLIIDGQRLFMWSGEIHYWRVPVPELWIDILQKIKAAGFNPVGLYAHWGWHSAAPDHLDFETGAHNFSRIFDIAKDLGLYILFRPGPYINAETNAGGFPGWLLTGDYGSTRNNDSRYTDAWHPYFDTISRMVADHSVTNGGNVILYQIENEYGQQWLDIDDRTPNETAIHYMELLEAAARDNGINMPTIANAPNLRVKSWSSDYDINNEGGNTDIYTVDNYPSCWSCNLAECRSVNGVNPNFTTFDYYTHFQETAPTHPSILAEFQGGSYNPWGGPQGGCIETTGPNWVNVFYRNNIGQKVAGVNLYMLFGGTSWGGLPMPTVGTSYDYSAPISESRMVGDKYSETKLLSYFLRAAHDLTKLEKAGNGTTNFTGNANVFAQALQNVDTGSHFYVVMHTNTTLETRETFTLNITTSIGPLTVPQYGPDAVINGREAKILVADFMAGEQRIIYSTAEVMAVSVQDEKPVVVFWVPTGESGEFQLEGVTSGSVAYCDGCSNVAFHGDDSRGITVGFAQQTGMTVLTFDNGFKAVIVDRSVAYTLWQPMLSNSPHAPLEESVLVVGPHLVRTAALSDGTLTLAGDYSGTTALEVFAAGATSIVFNGQEITTSKTDYGSLVGTLEADIDHPKLDISLTNWSVQDGLPERMLDYDDSGAGWRAADKNTTSNPRQPDTLPVLYGDEYGFHAQNLLWRGRFSDNGTARGVFLNVIGGSSSGWSAWLNGQYLGSALGNTSLSTTNDTLTFGDALVSGENILLVLQDNMGHDQTTGVLNPRGILNATLLGGNSFTSWRVAGKAGGQDNIDPVRGAYNEGGLHAERLGWHLPGFDDSEWVTGSPQEGLDSAGVTFYRTTLPIDMPKDHDISLAFNLAAADDAKLRAQLYVNGYMFGKFVPHIGNQIEFPVFPGILNYNGDNTIGLGLWSQSQDGAAVNVSVSMLGSYRSSFDTTFDAAYLQPGWTEERLQYY
;
A
#
# COMPACT_ATOMS: atom_id res chain seq x y z
N MET A 1 47.80 0.74 -68.81
CA MET A 1 46.88 -0.42 -68.83
C MET A 1 45.98 -0.31 -67.61
N ARG A 2 44.67 -0.46 -67.81
CA ARG A 2 43.56 -0.28 -66.84
C ARG A 2 43.54 -1.34 -65.71
N LEU A 3 42.79 -1.00 -64.63
CA LEU A 3 42.04 -1.88 -63.68
C LEU A 3 42.87 -2.61 -62.59
N PHE A 4 42.45 -2.85 -61.32
CA PHE A 4 41.14 -2.84 -60.65
C PHE A 4 41.30 -2.70 -59.10
N LEU A 5 40.34 -2.00 -58.50
CA LEU A 5 39.70 -2.09 -57.15
C LEU A 5 40.03 -3.32 -56.28
N HIS A 6 40.04 -3.16 -54.95
CA HIS A 6 39.24 -3.92 -53.96
C HIS A 6 39.26 -3.17 -52.60
N VAL A 7 38.13 -2.59 -52.23
CA VAL A 7 37.82 -2.09 -50.87
C VAL A 7 37.18 -3.26 -50.14
N LEU A 8 37.77 -3.69 -49.01
CA LEU A 8 37.16 -4.67 -48.12
C LEU A 8 36.15 -3.96 -47.22
N VAL A 9 34.88 -4.26 -47.43
CA VAL A 9 33.80 -4.03 -46.46
C VAL A 9 33.91 -5.15 -45.42
N GLY A 10 34.31 -4.80 -44.20
CA GLY A 10 34.17 -5.68 -43.04
C GLY A 10 32.82 -5.46 -42.40
N VAL A 11 31.84 -6.34 -42.68
CA VAL A 11 30.64 -6.47 -41.86
C VAL A 11 31.06 -7.24 -40.60
N ALA A 12 31.17 -6.54 -39.47
CA ALA A 12 31.22 -7.21 -38.18
C ALA A 12 29.79 -7.69 -37.87
N LEU A 13 29.53 -8.98 -38.07
CA LEU A 13 28.39 -9.66 -37.46
C LEU A 13 28.62 -9.63 -35.95
N ALA A 14 27.94 -8.71 -35.25
CA ALA A 14 27.81 -8.80 -33.80
C ALA A 14 27.01 -10.07 -33.51
N PHE A 15 27.66 -11.10 -32.96
CA PHE A 15 26.93 -12.19 -32.33
C PHE A 15 26.16 -11.58 -31.16
N ALA A 16 24.84 -11.60 -31.20
CA ALA A 16 24.02 -11.25 -30.04
C ALA A 16 24.48 -12.13 -28.88
N GLN A 17 24.85 -11.51 -27.76
CA GLN A 17 25.19 -12.24 -26.54
C GLN A 17 23.94 -13.04 -26.13
N GLN A 18 24.03 -14.36 -26.19
CA GLN A 18 22.92 -15.22 -25.79
C GLN A 18 22.94 -15.35 -24.28
N TRP A 19 22.02 -14.65 -23.61
CA TRP A 19 21.81 -14.78 -22.17
C TRP A 19 21.21 -16.16 -21.84
N PRO A 20 21.64 -16.80 -20.75
CA PRO A 20 21.06 -18.06 -20.30
C PRO A 20 19.59 -17.88 -19.90
N LEU A 21 18.77 -18.88 -20.24
CA LEU A 21 17.45 -19.04 -19.67
C LEU A 21 17.59 -19.78 -18.33
N HIS A 22 16.98 -19.24 -17.29
CA HIS A 22 16.99 -19.77 -15.93
C HIS A 22 15.63 -20.30 -15.53
N ASP A 23 15.66 -21.31 -14.67
CA ASP A 23 14.57 -21.77 -13.82
C ASP A 23 15.14 -22.11 -12.44
N ASN A 24 14.27 -22.40 -11.47
CA ASN A 24 14.70 -22.76 -10.11
C ASN A 24 14.97 -24.27 -9.94
N GLY A 25 15.00 -25.05 -11.03
CA GLY A 25 15.15 -26.50 -11.01
C GLY A 25 13.93 -27.28 -10.49
N LEU A 26 12.85 -26.60 -10.09
CA LEU A 26 11.64 -27.21 -9.53
C LEU A 26 10.45 -27.18 -10.48
N ASN A 27 10.40 -26.22 -11.41
CA ASN A 27 9.36 -26.12 -12.43
C ASN A 27 9.86 -25.36 -13.68
N GLU A 28 9.17 -25.53 -14.81
CA GLU A 28 9.45 -24.80 -16.07
C GLU A 28 8.34 -23.78 -16.43
N VAL A 29 7.38 -23.55 -15.53
CA VAL A 29 6.25 -22.62 -15.75
C VAL A 29 6.70 -21.18 -15.53
N VAL A 30 7.49 -20.93 -14.49
CA VAL A 30 8.08 -19.63 -14.20
C VAL A 30 9.58 -19.69 -14.45
N GLN A 31 10.00 -19.06 -15.53
CA GLN A 31 11.40 -18.94 -15.95
C GLN A 31 11.80 -17.46 -16.01
N TRP A 32 13.09 -17.19 -16.13
CA TRP A 32 13.58 -15.83 -16.31
C TRP A 32 14.89 -15.81 -17.08
N ASP A 33 15.23 -14.64 -17.59
CA ASP A 33 16.57 -14.35 -18.09
C ASP A 33 16.89 -12.88 -17.80
N HIS A 34 18.02 -12.41 -18.32
CA HIS A 34 18.47 -11.02 -18.25
C HIS A 34 17.41 -9.97 -18.60
N TYR A 35 16.38 -10.35 -19.37
CA TYR A 35 15.41 -9.42 -19.90
C TYR A 35 14.13 -9.31 -19.08
N SER A 36 13.54 -10.43 -18.69
CA SER A 36 12.23 -10.44 -18.04
C SER A 36 11.90 -11.79 -17.40
N LEU A 37 10.83 -11.81 -16.61
CA LEU A 37 10.13 -13.04 -16.25
C LEU A 37 9.47 -13.64 -17.49
N ILE A 38 9.34 -14.96 -17.51
CA ILE A 38 8.65 -15.75 -18.53
C ILE A 38 7.67 -16.67 -17.80
N ILE A 39 6.38 -16.49 -18.05
CA ILE A 39 5.30 -17.31 -17.47
C ILE A 39 4.64 -18.10 -18.59
N ASP A 40 4.63 -19.43 -18.50
CA ASP A 40 4.10 -20.33 -19.55
C ASP A 40 4.65 -20.00 -20.95
N GLY A 41 5.95 -19.71 -21.04
CA GLY A 41 6.64 -19.37 -22.28
C GLY A 41 6.37 -17.95 -22.81
N GLN A 42 5.59 -17.13 -22.10
CA GLN A 42 5.30 -15.74 -22.45
C GLN A 42 6.07 -14.77 -21.56
N ARG A 43 6.79 -13.83 -22.17
CA ARG A 43 7.50 -12.80 -21.40
C ARG A 43 6.54 -11.84 -20.72
N LEU A 44 6.90 -11.45 -19.50
CA LEU A 44 6.10 -10.58 -18.66
C LEU A 44 6.95 -9.40 -18.17
N PHE A 45 6.53 -8.19 -18.52
CA PHE A 45 6.92 -7.01 -17.76
C PHE A 45 6.07 -7.00 -16.48
N MET A 46 6.70 -7.18 -15.34
CA MET A 46 5.97 -7.26 -14.07
C MET A 46 5.56 -5.85 -13.62
N TRP A 47 4.28 -5.53 -13.65
CA TRP A 47 3.73 -4.28 -13.13
C TRP A 47 2.72 -4.60 -12.04
N SER A 48 3.22 -4.66 -10.82
CA SER A 48 2.53 -5.08 -9.61
C SER A 48 2.25 -3.89 -8.69
N GLY A 49 1.22 -4.02 -7.85
CA GLY A 49 0.91 -3.05 -6.80
C GLY A 49 0.57 -3.74 -5.50
N GLU A 50 1.09 -3.23 -4.40
CA GLU A 50 0.95 -3.84 -3.08
C GLU A 50 -0.39 -3.47 -2.43
N ILE A 51 -1.03 -4.46 -1.81
CA ILE A 51 -2.14 -4.30 -0.86
C ILE A 51 -1.98 -5.24 0.35
N HIS A 52 -2.48 -4.86 1.51
CA HIS A 52 -2.45 -5.71 2.71
C HIS A 52 -3.87 -6.04 3.15
N TYR A 53 -4.29 -7.31 3.00
CA TYR A 53 -5.67 -7.73 3.28
C TYR A 53 -6.08 -7.50 4.74
N TRP A 54 -5.16 -7.59 5.71
CA TRP A 54 -5.44 -7.33 7.12
C TRP A 54 -5.65 -5.84 7.44
N ARG A 55 -5.27 -4.92 6.53
CA ARG A 55 -5.53 -3.46 6.62
C ARG A 55 -6.90 -3.07 6.06
N VAL A 56 -7.61 -4.04 5.47
CA VAL A 56 -9.00 -3.98 5.01
C VAL A 56 -9.68 -5.28 5.46
N PRO A 57 -10.07 -5.38 6.75
CA PRO A 57 -10.57 -6.61 7.36
C PRO A 57 -12.02 -6.95 6.95
N VAL A 58 -12.34 -6.76 5.67
CA VAL A 58 -13.64 -7.00 5.05
C VAL A 58 -13.38 -7.76 3.74
N PRO A 59 -13.46 -9.10 3.74
CA PRO A 59 -13.20 -9.93 2.56
C PRO A 59 -13.98 -9.53 1.31
N GLU A 60 -15.21 -9.04 1.50
CA GLU A 60 -16.08 -8.54 0.43
C GLU A 60 -15.52 -7.31 -0.29
N LEU A 61 -14.61 -6.53 0.33
CA LEU A 61 -13.98 -5.36 -0.30
C LEU A 61 -12.71 -5.69 -1.08
N TRP A 62 -12.14 -6.89 -0.93
CA TRP A 62 -10.93 -7.25 -1.66
C TRP A 62 -11.17 -7.25 -3.17
N ILE A 63 -12.35 -7.66 -3.62
CA ILE A 63 -12.72 -7.61 -5.05
C ILE A 63 -12.84 -6.18 -5.58
N ASP A 64 -13.35 -5.23 -4.79
CA ASP A 64 -13.41 -3.82 -5.21
C ASP A 64 -12.01 -3.26 -5.48
N ILE A 65 -11.08 -3.50 -4.54
CA ILE A 65 -9.70 -3.01 -4.63
C ILE A 65 -8.98 -3.72 -5.79
N LEU A 66 -9.07 -5.04 -5.91
CA LEU A 66 -8.43 -5.79 -6.99
C LEU A 66 -9.00 -5.43 -8.38
N GLN A 67 -10.30 -5.10 -8.49
CA GLN A 67 -10.86 -4.57 -9.74
C GLN A 67 -10.28 -3.22 -10.10
N LYS A 68 -10.03 -2.32 -9.13
CA LYS A 68 -9.32 -1.05 -9.37
C LYS A 68 -7.89 -1.31 -9.83
N ILE A 69 -7.17 -2.23 -9.20
CA ILE A 69 -5.82 -2.63 -9.64
C ILE A 69 -5.82 -3.15 -11.09
N LYS A 70 -6.75 -4.06 -11.43
CA LYS A 70 -6.91 -4.58 -12.80
C LYS A 70 -7.29 -3.49 -13.79
N ALA A 71 -8.20 -2.59 -13.41
CA ALA A 71 -8.66 -1.48 -14.25
C ALA A 71 -7.55 -0.46 -14.51
N ALA A 72 -6.61 -0.25 -13.57
CA ALA A 72 -5.41 0.54 -13.81
C ALA A 72 -4.42 -0.12 -14.78
N GLY A 73 -4.51 -1.44 -14.96
CA GLY A 73 -3.73 -2.21 -15.94
C GLY A 73 -2.54 -2.97 -15.38
N PHE A 74 -2.53 -3.20 -14.08
CA PHE A 74 -1.57 -4.08 -13.40
C PHE A 74 -1.81 -5.55 -13.76
N ASN A 75 -0.75 -6.36 -13.63
CA ASN A 75 -0.78 -7.78 -13.98
C ASN A 75 -0.51 -8.73 -12.80
N PRO A 76 0.40 -8.43 -11.85
CA PRO A 76 0.26 -8.97 -10.49
C PRO A 76 -0.29 -8.01 -9.44
N VAL A 77 -0.60 -8.58 -8.28
CA VAL A 77 -0.76 -7.89 -7.00
C VAL A 77 0.30 -8.41 -6.01
N GLY A 78 0.86 -7.51 -5.21
CA GLY A 78 1.76 -7.84 -4.11
C GLY A 78 1.01 -7.96 -2.79
N LEU A 79 1.31 -8.99 -2.00
CA LEU A 79 0.59 -9.29 -0.76
C LEU A 79 1.54 -9.68 0.38
N TYR A 80 1.60 -8.88 1.44
CA TYR A 80 2.11 -9.33 2.74
C TYR A 80 1.13 -10.22 3.50
N ALA A 81 1.65 -11.23 4.18
CA ALA A 81 0.98 -11.84 5.33
C ALA A 81 1.59 -11.35 6.64
N HIS A 82 0.80 -11.34 7.72
CA HIS A 82 1.21 -10.79 9.01
C HIS A 82 1.18 -11.87 10.09
N TRP A 83 2.34 -12.33 10.55
CA TRP A 83 2.44 -13.41 11.53
C TRP A 83 1.69 -13.10 12.84
N GLY A 84 1.89 -11.91 13.41
CA GLY A 84 1.20 -11.47 14.62
C GLY A 84 -0.33 -11.36 14.50
N TRP A 85 -0.85 -11.08 13.30
CA TRP A 85 -2.28 -11.13 13.00
C TRP A 85 -2.79 -12.56 13.08
N HIS A 86 -2.08 -13.52 12.48
CA HIS A 86 -2.48 -14.93 12.49
C HIS A 86 -2.15 -15.67 13.78
N SER A 87 -1.30 -15.13 14.66
CA SER A 87 -0.79 -15.84 15.83
C SER A 87 -0.94 -15.02 17.12
N ALA A 88 -2.13 -15.05 17.69
CA ALA A 88 -2.40 -14.42 18.98
C ALA A 88 -1.62 -15.05 20.16
N ALA A 89 -1.23 -16.33 20.03
CA ALA A 89 -0.49 -17.11 21.02
C ALA A 89 0.50 -18.11 20.34
N PRO A 90 1.57 -18.56 21.02
CA PRO A 90 2.67 -19.35 20.44
C PRO A 90 2.28 -20.60 19.64
N ASP A 91 1.21 -21.28 20.04
CA ASP A 91 0.76 -22.54 19.42
C ASP A 91 -0.62 -22.42 18.76
N HIS A 92 -1.08 -21.20 18.51
CA HIS A 92 -2.39 -20.93 17.93
C HIS A 92 -2.25 -20.10 16.66
N LEU A 93 -2.69 -20.68 15.54
CA LEU A 93 -2.78 -20.03 14.24
C LEU A 93 -4.24 -19.93 13.82
N ASP A 94 -4.68 -18.76 13.39
CA ASP A 94 -6.00 -18.54 12.80
C ASP A 94 -5.86 -18.14 11.34
N PHE A 95 -6.40 -18.99 10.46
CA PHE A 95 -6.53 -18.74 9.02
C PHE A 95 -7.96 -19.00 8.53
N GLU A 96 -8.92 -19.11 9.45
CA GLU A 96 -10.29 -19.53 9.15
C GLU A 96 -11.32 -18.44 9.49
N THR A 97 -11.04 -17.62 10.50
CA THR A 97 -11.99 -16.62 11.00
C THR A 97 -11.96 -15.35 10.15
N GLY A 98 -13.10 -14.95 9.58
CA GLY A 98 -13.25 -13.63 8.95
C GLY A 98 -12.14 -13.30 7.95
N ALA A 99 -11.48 -12.15 8.15
CA ALA A 99 -10.37 -11.69 7.31
C ALA A 99 -9.04 -12.44 7.54
N HIS A 100 -8.94 -13.32 8.55
CA HIS A 100 -7.81 -14.23 8.67
C HIS A 100 -7.82 -15.31 7.57
N ASN A 101 -8.99 -15.64 7.02
CA ASN A 101 -9.08 -16.48 5.84
C ASN A 101 -8.77 -15.68 4.57
N PHE A 102 -7.48 -15.49 4.32
CA PHE A 102 -6.99 -14.72 3.19
C PHE A 102 -7.06 -15.47 1.86
N SER A 103 -7.24 -16.80 1.85
CA SER A 103 -7.22 -17.62 0.62
C SER A 103 -8.16 -17.11 -0.48
N ARG A 104 -9.31 -16.56 -0.09
CA ARG A 104 -10.28 -15.95 -1.02
C ARG A 104 -9.68 -14.81 -1.86
N ILE A 105 -8.67 -14.08 -1.37
CA ILE A 105 -8.03 -13.04 -2.16
C ILE A 105 -7.26 -13.61 -3.36
N PHE A 106 -6.74 -14.83 -3.22
CA PHE A 106 -6.06 -15.54 -4.30
C PHE A 106 -7.03 -15.95 -5.39
N ASP A 107 -8.21 -16.47 -4.99
CA ASP A 107 -9.28 -16.82 -5.92
C ASP A 107 -9.80 -15.58 -6.67
N ILE A 108 -10.03 -14.46 -5.96
CA ILE A 108 -10.45 -13.21 -6.59
C ILE A 108 -9.40 -12.71 -7.58
N ALA A 109 -8.12 -12.71 -7.19
CA ALA A 109 -7.04 -12.29 -8.09
C ALA A 109 -6.98 -13.19 -9.34
N LYS A 110 -7.15 -14.51 -9.19
CA LYS A 110 -7.19 -15.46 -10.29
C LYS A 110 -8.38 -15.20 -11.21
N ASP A 111 -9.57 -15.01 -10.65
CA ASP A 111 -10.80 -14.72 -11.41
C ASP A 111 -10.70 -13.41 -12.19
N LEU A 112 -9.93 -12.42 -11.71
CA LEU A 112 -9.66 -11.16 -12.40
C LEU A 112 -8.49 -11.23 -13.39
N GLY A 113 -7.79 -12.36 -13.48
CA GLY A 113 -6.60 -12.49 -14.31
C GLY A 113 -5.44 -11.65 -13.80
N LEU A 114 -5.19 -11.70 -12.49
CA LEU A 114 -4.02 -11.13 -11.82
C LEU A 114 -3.14 -12.26 -11.27
N TYR A 115 -1.84 -12.16 -11.49
CA TYR A 115 -0.84 -12.95 -10.79
C TYR A 115 -0.60 -12.43 -9.37
N ILE A 116 0.16 -13.16 -8.57
CA ILE A 116 0.51 -12.78 -7.20
C ILE A 116 2.02 -12.89 -6.95
N LEU A 117 2.57 -11.83 -6.36
CA LEU A 117 3.80 -11.85 -5.58
C LEU A 117 3.41 -11.98 -4.10
N PHE A 118 3.70 -13.13 -3.49
CA PHE A 118 3.32 -13.39 -2.09
C PHE A 118 4.49 -13.23 -1.14
N ARG A 119 4.27 -12.53 -0.01
CA ARG A 119 5.31 -12.10 0.93
C ARG A 119 4.93 -12.49 2.38
N PRO A 120 5.19 -13.72 2.82
CA PRO A 120 4.77 -14.24 4.13
C PRO A 120 5.54 -13.70 5.36
N GLY A 121 6.71 -13.09 5.19
CA GLY A 121 7.62 -12.75 6.29
C GLY A 121 8.65 -13.86 6.58
N PRO A 122 8.88 -14.28 7.85
CA PRO A 122 8.08 -14.01 9.06
C PRO A 122 8.16 -12.57 9.60
N TYR A 123 9.23 -11.85 9.25
CA TYR A 123 9.35 -10.41 9.47
C TYR A 123 8.93 -9.66 8.20
N ILE A 124 8.07 -8.65 8.32
CA ILE A 124 7.57 -7.88 7.17
C ILE A 124 7.80 -6.38 7.27
N ASN A 125 8.25 -5.87 8.41
CA ASN A 125 8.32 -4.43 8.68
C ASN A 125 6.93 -3.76 8.54
N ALA A 126 6.60 -3.28 7.34
CA ALA A 126 5.29 -2.77 6.94
C ALA A 126 4.68 -1.65 7.83
N GLU A 127 5.50 -0.95 8.61
CA GLU A 127 5.08 0.04 9.62
C GLU A 127 4.11 -0.53 10.66
N THR A 128 4.25 -1.83 10.94
CA THR A 128 3.38 -2.57 11.86
C THR A 128 4.03 -2.77 13.22
N ASN A 129 3.19 -3.03 14.22
CA ASN A 129 3.57 -3.42 15.56
C ASN A 129 4.55 -4.60 15.49
N ALA A 130 5.76 -4.40 16.04
CA ALA A 130 6.87 -5.34 16.00
C ALA A 130 7.28 -5.82 14.59
N GLY A 131 6.98 -5.04 13.55
CA GLY A 131 7.30 -5.38 12.16
C GLY A 131 6.65 -6.68 11.66
N GLY A 132 5.50 -7.02 12.23
CA GLY A 132 4.72 -8.20 11.89
C GLY A 132 4.87 -9.37 12.86
N PHE A 133 5.80 -9.30 13.81
CA PHE A 133 5.95 -10.34 14.83
C PHE A 133 4.77 -10.39 15.81
N PRO A 134 4.39 -11.57 16.29
CA PRO A 134 3.42 -11.68 17.36
C PRO A 134 3.98 -11.13 18.65
N GLY A 135 3.13 -10.48 19.44
CA GLY A 135 3.55 -9.82 20.69
C GLY A 135 4.14 -10.78 21.74
N TRP A 136 3.73 -12.05 21.72
CA TRP A 136 4.26 -13.07 22.61
C TRP A 136 5.74 -13.40 22.35
N LEU A 137 6.28 -13.07 21.16
CA LEU A 137 7.68 -13.27 20.80
C LEU A 137 8.61 -12.29 21.55
N LEU A 138 8.07 -11.21 22.11
CA LEU A 138 8.82 -10.01 22.49
C LEU A 138 9.34 -10.03 23.93
N THR A 139 9.13 -11.12 24.66
CA THR A 139 9.61 -11.30 26.05
C THR A 139 11.13 -11.46 26.13
N GLY A 140 11.81 -11.76 25.01
CA GLY A 140 13.23 -12.12 24.96
C GLY A 140 13.51 -13.60 25.19
N ASP A 141 12.50 -14.41 25.53
CA ASP A 141 12.64 -15.86 25.71
C ASP A 141 13.08 -16.56 24.42
N TYR A 142 12.69 -16.01 23.27
CA TYR A 142 12.92 -16.55 21.94
C TYR A 142 14.29 -16.19 21.34
N GLY A 143 15.16 -15.54 22.11
CA GLY A 143 16.50 -15.20 21.66
C GLY A 143 16.55 -14.00 20.71
N SER A 144 17.60 -13.95 19.92
CA SER A 144 17.75 -12.90 18.89
C SER A 144 16.78 -13.17 17.74
N THR A 145 16.11 -12.13 17.26
CA THR A 145 15.23 -12.22 16.09
C THR A 145 16.03 -12.08 14.80
N ARG A 146 15.45 -12.53 13.67
CA ARG A 146 16.02 -12.43 12.31
C ARG A 146 17.43 -13.02 12.20
N ASN A 147 17.63 -14.16 12.86
CA ASN A 147 18.86 -14.95 12.81
C ASN A 147 18.54 -16.46 12.94
N ASN A 148 19.57 -17.29 13.08
CA ASN A 148 19.45 -18.74 13.23
C ASN A 148 19.40 -19.24 14.69
N ASP A 149 18.99 -18.42 15.66
CA ASP A 149 18.75 -18.91 17.03
C ASP A 149 17.56 -19.90 17.00
N SER A 150 17.79 -21.13 17.44
CA SER A 150 16.77 -22.18 17.37
C SER A 150 15.47 -21.78 18.06
N ARG A 151 15.52 -20.97 19.11
CA ARG A 151 14.33 -20.52 19.83
C ARG A 151 13.46 -19.59 18.98
N TYR A 152 14.08 -18.77 18.13
CA TYR A 152 13.38 -17.92 17.18
C TYR A 152 12.89 -18.74 15.98
N THR A 153 13.71 -19.63 15.45
CA THR A 153 13.32 -20.45 14.29
C THR A 153 12.21 -21.44 14.59
N ASP A 154 12.27 -22.08 15.75
CA ASP A 154 11.20 -22.97 16.21
C ASP A 154 9.88 -22.21 16.42
N ALA A 155 9.93 -20.91 16.74
CA ALA A 155 8.75 -20.08 16.95
C ALA A 155 8.04 -19.70 15.63
N TRP A 156 8.78 -19.38 14.56
CA TRP A 156 8.15 -19.04 13.28
C TRP A 156 7.81 -20.25 12.42
N HIS A 157 8.46 -21.40 12.62
CA HIS A 157 8.22 -22.62 11.83
C HIS A 157 6.73 -22.97 11.67
N PRO A 158 5.90 -23.07 12.74
CA PRO A 158 4.49 -23.45 12.59
C PRO A 158 3.69 -22.51 11.70
N TYR A 159 3.92 -21.19 11.83
CA TYR A 159 3.28 -20.17 11.01
C TYR A 159 3.73 -20.30 9.55
N PHE A 160 5.05 -20.34 9.34
CA PHE A 160 5.63 -20.31 8.01
C PHE A 160 5.31 -21.59 7.23
N ASP A 161 5.40 -22.75 7.88
CA ASP A 161 5.00 -24.04 7.30
C ASP A 161 3.53 -24.04 6.86
N THR A 162 2.65 -23.54 7.72
CA THR A 162 1.20 -23.53 7.45
C THR A 162 0.87 -22.61 6.30
N ILE A 163 1.40 -21.39 6.30
CA ILE A 163 1.14 -20.44 5.24
C ILE A 163 1.78 -20.88 3.91
N SER A 164 2.97 -21.48 3.93
CA SER A 164 3.59 -22.06 2.73
C SER A 164 2.73 -23.16 2.11
N ARG A 165 2.16 -24.08 2.90
CA ARG A 165 1.25 -25.10 2.38
C ARG A 165 0.00 -24.50 1.73
N MET A 166 -0.61 -23.50 2.39
CA MET A 166 -1.78 -22.82 1.83
C MET A 166 -1.45 -22.13 0.51
N VAL A 167 -0.28 -21.47 0.41
CA VAL A 167 0.15 -20.76 -0.81
C VAL A 167 0.52 -21.72 -1.94
N ALA A 168 1.08 -22.88 -1.61
CA ALA A 168 1.43 -23.91 -2.59
C ALA A 168 0.20 -24.32 -3.43
N ASP A 169 -0.98 -24.44 -2.83
CA ASP A 169 -2.23 -24.77 -3.53
C ASP A 169 -2.65 -23.71 -4.57
N HIS A 170 -2.22 -22.46 -4.39
CA HIS A 170 -2.50 -21.34 -5.30
C HIS A 170 -1.30 -20.99 -6.20
N SER A 171 -0.26 -21.82 -6.25
CA SER A 171 0.87 -21.65 -7.18
C SER A 171 0.44 -21.87 -8.62
N VAL A 172 1.02 -21.13 -9.58
CA VAL A 172 0.66 -21.25 -10.99
C VAL A 172 0.89 -22.68 -11.54
N THR A 173 1.86 -23.41 -11.00
CA THR A 173 2.10 -24.84 -11.31
C THR A 173 0.98 -25.78 -10.87
N ASN A 174 0.14 -25.35 -9.92
CA ASN A 174 -1.03 -26.07 -9.43
C ASN A 174 -2.34 -25.48 -10.00
N GLY A 175 -2.25 -24.67 -11.06
CA GLY A 175 -3.39 -24.01 -11.69
C GLY A 175 -3.88 -22.79 -10.93
N GLY A 176 -3.11 -22.28 -9.97
CA GLY A 176 -3.34 -21.00 -9.32
C GLY A 176 -2.70 -19.83 -10.07
N ASN A 177 -2.28 -18.79 -9.36
CA ASN A 177 -1.80 -17.53 -9.91
C ASN A 177 -0.62 -16.91 -9.12
N VAL A 178 -0.11 -17.58 -8.09
CA VAL A 178 1.13 -17.17 -7.42
C VAL A 178 2.33 -17.53 -8.30
N ILE A 179 3.13 -16.52 -8.64
CA ILE A 179 4.30 -16.64 -9.54
C ILE A 179 5.63 -16.39 -8.84
N LEU A 180 5.63 -15.69 -7.70
CA LEU A 180 6.82 -15.38 -6.91
C LEU A 180 6.50 -15.50 -5.42
N TYR A 181 7.49 -15.97 -4.65
CA TYR A 181 7.38 -16.13 -3.20
C TYR A 181 8.57 -15.44 -2.52
N GLN A 182 8.33 -14.37 -1.76
CA GLN A 182 9.39 -13.69 -1.04
C GLN A 182 9.70 -14.41 0.28
N ILE A 183 10.98 -14.52 0.63
CA ILE A 183 11.40 -14.95 1.96
C ILE A 183 12.08 -13.78 2.68
N GLU A 184 11.75 -13.59 3.96
CA GLU A 184 12.19 -12.41 4.73
C GLU A 184 11.70 -11.07 4.12
N ASN A 185 12.18 -9.96 4.66
CA ASN A 185 11.95 -8.61 4.21
C ASN A 185 13.15 -7.68 4.50
N GLU A 186 13.72 -7.08 3.45
CA GLU A 186 14.83 -6.10 3.55
C GLU A 186 16.07 -6.62 4.31
N TYR A 187 16.34 -7.92 4.24
CA TYR A 187 17.42 -8.55 5.01
C TYR A 187 18.80 -8.44 4.32
N GLY A 188 19.38 -7.25 4.22
CA GLY A 188 20.67 -7.05 3.51
C GLY A 188 21.94 -7.53 4.23
N GLN A 189 21.95 -8.72 4.84
CA GLN A 189 22.97 -9.14 5.82
C GLN A 189 23.88 -10.29 5.39
N GLN A 190 23.87 -10.72 4.12
CA GLN A 190 24.71 -11.84 3.63
C GLN A 190 26.21 -11.61 3.84
N TRP A 191 26.66 -10.35 3.79
CA TRP A 191 28.06 -9.98 3.77
C TRP A 191 28.42 -9.15 5.01
N LEU A 192 29.44 -9.56 5.76
CA LEU A 192 30.07 -8.73 6.80
C LEU A 192 30.89 -7.60 6.17
N ASP A 193 31.51 -7.88 5.04
CA ASP A 193 32.13 -6.91 4.13
C ASP A 193 31.67 -7.23 2.71
N ILE A 194 30.98 -6.30 2.08
CA ILE A 194 30.36 -6.49 0.76
C ILE A 194 31.44 -6.58 -0.32
N ASP A 195 32.43 -5.68 -0.29
CA ASP A 195 33.45 -5.58 -1.35
C ASP A 195 34.40 -6.78 -1.32
N ASP A 196 34.80 -7.21 -0.13
CA ASP A 196 35.63 -8.40 0.08
C ASP A 196 34.81 -9.71 0.05
N ARG A 197 33.47 -9.61 0.04
CA ARG A 197 32.53 -10.74 0.07
C ARG A 197 32.78 -11.67 1.24
N THR A 198 32.98 -11.09 2.42
CA THR A 198 33.17 -11.88 3.65
C THR A 198 31.80 -12.39 4.13
N PRO A 199 31.55 -13.71 4.16
CA PRO A 199 30.23 -14.24 4.44
C PRO A 199 29.80 -14.02 5.90
N ASN A 200 28.51 -13.78 6.09
CA ASN A 200 27.85 -13.79 7.38
C ASN A 200 27.07 -15.11 7.55
N GLU A 201 27.76 -16.14 8.04
CA GLU A 201 27.23 -17.51 8.22
C GLU A 201 25.90 -17.56 8.99
N THR A 202 25.71 -16.65 9.96
CA THR A 202 24.48 -16.58 10.75
C THR A 202 23.29 -16.16 9.89
N ALA A 203 23.49 -15.15 9.04
CA ALA A 203 22.46 -14.64 8.13
C ALA A 203 22.20 -15.62 6.98
N ILE A 204 23.26 -16.21 6.42
CA ILE A 204 23.18 -17.23 5.37
C ILE A 204 22.34 -18.41 5.85
N HIS A 205 22.69 -19.00 6.99
CA HIS A 205 21.95 -20.16 7.50
C HIS A 205 20.48 -19.83 7.81
N TYR A 206 20.19 -18.63 8.29
CA TYR A 206 18.81 -18.20 8.53
C TYR A 206 17.99 -18.12 7.22
N MET A 207 18.55 -17.55 6.15
CA MET A 207 17.88 -17.51 4.84
C MET A 207 17.67 -18.92 4.27
N GLU A 208 18.66 -19.81 4.42
CA GLU A 208 18.55 -21.21 4.00
C GLU A 208 17.44 -21.96 4.75
N LEU A 209 17.26 -21.69 6.06
CA LEU A 209 16.18 -22.29 6.84
C LEU A 209 14.80 -21.84 6.35
N LEU A 210 14.63 -20.56 6.02
CA LEU A 210 13.38 -20.03 5.47
C LEU A 210 13.08 -20.64 4.10
N GLU A 211 14.08 -20.70 3.21
CA GLU A 211 13.89 -21.32 1.92
C GLU A 211 13.56 -22.80 2.06
N ALA A 212 14.31 -23.56 2.87
CA ALA A 212 14.05 -24.97 3.13
C ALA A 212 12.62 -25.20 3.65
N ALA A 213 12.17 -24.40 4.63
CA ALA A 213 10.81 -24.48 5.13
C ALA A 213 9.76 -24.22 4.04
N ALA A 214 9.96 -23.22 3.18
CA ALA A 214 9.06 -22.98 2.04
C ALA A 214 9.03 -24.18 1.07
N ARG A 215 10.21 -24.71 0.70
CA ARG A 215 10.34 -25.85 -0.24
C ARG A 215 9.71 -27.12 0.32
N ASP A 216 10.00 -27.45 1.58
CA ASP A 216 9.49 -28.64 2.27
C ASP A 216 7.95 -28.62 2.36
N ASN A 217 7.35 -27.42 2.33
CA ASN A 217 5.91 -27.21 2.36
C ASN A 217 5.29 -26.97 0.97
N GLY A 218 6.00 -27.31 -0.11
CA GLY A 218 5.45 -27.38 -1.46
C GLY A 218 5.60 -26.12 -2.31
N ILE A 219 6.29 -25.09 -1.83
CA ILE A 219 6.59 -23.90 -2.64
C ILE A 219 7.63 -24.26 -3.71
N ASN A 220 7.15 -24.46 -4.94
CA ASN A 220 7.99 -24.70 -6.12
C ASN A 220 8.17 -23.45 -6.98
N MET A 221 7.59 -22.30 -6.61
CA MET A 221 7.75 -21.01 -7.28
C MET A 221 9.11 -20.37 -7.00
N PRO A 222 9.66 -19.52 -7.89
CA PRO A 222 10.91 -18.84 -7.62
C PRO A 222 10.87 -18.02 -6.33
N THR A 223 11.88 -18.20 -5.48
CA THR A 223 12.08 -17.40 -4.28
C THR A 223 12.71 -16.06 -4.65
N ILE A 224 12.29 -15.01 -3.97
CA ILE A 224 12.95 -13.70 -4.03
C ILE A 224 13.27 -13.20 -2.63
N ALA A 225 14.25 -12.31 -2.55
CA ALA A 225 14.43 -11.41 -1.42
C ALA A 225 14.47 -9.97 -1.96
N ASN A 226 14.02 -9.01 -1.17
CA ASN A 226 13.97 -7.61 -1.52
C ASN A 226 15.12 -6.84 -0.84
N ALA A 227 16.24 -6.68 -1.52
CA ALA A 227 17.42 -6.01 -0.94
C ALA A 227 17.16 -4.51 -0.67
N PRO A 228 17.51 -3.95 0.50
CA PRO A 228 17.20 -2.55 0.80
C PRO A 228 18.11 -1.53 0.06
N ASN A 229 17.48 -0.57 -0.62
CA ASN A 229 18.03 0.73 -1.03
C ASN A 229 19.32 0.71 -1.87
N LEU A 230 19.52 -0.28 -2.75
CA LEU A 230 20.69 -0.44 -3.64
C LEU A 230 22.08 -0.52 -2.95
N ARG A 231 22.13 -0.48 -1.61
CA ARG A 231 23.39 -0.41 -0.84
C ARG A 231 23.99 -1.77 -0.52
N VAL A 232 23.20 -2.83 -0.69
CA VAL A 232 23.60 -4.20 -0.41
C VAL A 232 23.55 -5.02 -1.69
N LYS A 233 24.41 -6.04 -1.75
CA LYS A 233 24.49 -7.00 -2.86
C LYS A 233 24.21 -8.43 -2.39
N SER A 234 23.34 -8.53 -1.38
CA SER A 234 22.96 -9.79 -0.76
C SER A 234 21.98 -10.59 -1.62
N TRP A 235 22.04 -11.91 -1.50
CA TRP A 235 21.12 -12.90 -2.06
C TRP A 235 21.11 -13.00 -3.58
N SER A 236 22.18 -12.52 -4.23
CA SER A 236 22.39 -12.68 -5.66
C SER A 236 23.39 -13.80 -5.93
N SER A 237 22.95 -14.83 -6.65
CA SER A 237 23.81 -15.91 -7.13
C SER A 237 24.93 -15.43 -8.07
N ASP A 238 24.71 -14.35 -8.84
CA ASP A 238 25.74 -13.76 -9.70
C ASP A 238 26.83 -13.03 -8.90
N TYR A 239 26.49 -12.45 -7.74
CA TYR A 239 27.45 -11.75 -6.89
C TYR A 239 28.21 -12.72 -5.98
N ASP A 240 27.55 -13.77 -5.52
CA ASP A 240 28.11 -14.86 -4.71
C ASP A 240 28.93 -15.85 -5.55
N ILE A 241 30.04 -15.37 -6.11
CA ILE A 241 30.91 -16.18 -7.00
C ILE A 241 31.58 -17.38 -6.30
N ASN A 242 31.61 -17.39 -4.97
CA ASN A 242 32.20 -18.46 -4.17
C ASN A 242 31.15 -19.47 -3.72
N ASN A 243 29.87 -19.20 -3.98
CA ASN A 243 28.74 -20.02 -3.53
C ASN A 243 28.75 -20.22 -2.01
N GLU A 244 28.82 -19.11 -1.27
CA GLU A 244 28.77 -19.06 0.20
C GLU A 244 27.38 -19.45 0.74
N GLY A 245 26.30 -19.19 -0.01
CA GLY A 245 24.94 -19.69 0.29
C GLY A 245 23.89 -18.63 0.60
N GLY A 246 22.65 -19.09 0.83
CA GLY A 246 21.49 -18.25 1.17
C GLY A 246 20.91 -17.40 0.02
N ASN A 247 21.38 -17.59 -1.22
CA ASN A 247 20.88 -16.86 -2.39
C ASN A 247 19.44 -17.27 -2.72
N THR A 248 18.61 -16.30 -3.10
CA THR A 248 17.27 -16.57 -3.65
C THR A 248 17.35 -16.82 -5.15
N ASP A 249 16.31 -17.43 -5.73
CA ASP A 249 16.27 -17.73 -7.18
C ASP A 249 16.43 -16.48 -8.04
N ILE A 250 15.73 -15.39 -7.69
CA ILE A 250 15.78 -14.12 -8.42
C ILE A 250 16.18 -12.99 -7.46
N TYR A 251 17.23 -12.26 -7.83
CA TYR A 251 17.66 -11.07 -7.11
C TYR A 251 16.73 -9.90 -7.40
N THR A 252 16.20 -9.29 -6.33
CA THR A 252 15.34 -8.10 -6.42
C THR A 252 15.76 -7.06 -5.39
N VAL A 253 15.35 -5.81 -5.58
CA VAL A 253 15.78 -4.69 -4.72
C VAL A 253 14.65 -3.72 -4.47
N ASP A 254 14.71 -3.03 -3.35
CA ASP A 254 13.78 -1.98 -2.99
C ASP A 254 14.41 -0.62 -3.23
N ASN A 255 13.58 0.34 -3.63
CA ASN A 255 13.99 1.71 -3.63
C ASN A 255 12.85 2.69 -3.39
N TYR A 256 13.08 3.55 -2.39
CA TYR A 256 12.29 4.74 -2.12
C TYR A 256 13.14 5.96 -2.48
N PRO A 257 13.12 6.40 -3.76
CA PRO A 257 14.05 7.42 -4.23
C PRO A 257 13.74 8.81 -3.63
N SER A 258 12.49 9.04 -3.24
CA SER A 258 12.10 10.15 -2.36
C SER A 258 11.93 9.66 -0.93
N CYS A 259 11.63 10.55 0.01
CA CYS A 259 11.47 10.13 1.40
C CYS A 259 10.28 9.17 1.54
N TRP A 260 10.49 7.99 2.12
CA TRP A 260 9.45 6.98 2.40
C TRP A 260 8.50 7.41 3.55
N SER A 261 8.80 8.52 4.22
CA SER A 261 8.02 9.12 5.30
C SER A 261 7.58 10.54 4.92
N CYS A 262 6.42 10.97 5.41
CA CYS A 262 6.02 12.38 5.33
C CYS A 262 6.89 13.30 6.22
N ASN A 263 7.73 12.73 7.09
CA ASN A 263 8.76 13.46 7.82
C ASN A 263 10.14 13.31 7.16
N LEU A 264 10.56 14.35 6.43
CA LEU A 264 11.84 14.35 5.71
C LEU A 264 13.07 14.09 6.59
N ALA A 265 13.01 14.33 7.90
CA ALA A 265 14.13 14.07 8.80
C ALA A 265 14.45 12.58 8.93
N GLU A 266 13.44 11.71 8.82
CA GLU A 266 13.58 10.25 8.93
C GLU A 266 14.38 9.67 7.76
N CYS A 267 14.37 10.32 6.60
CA CYS A 267 15.01 9.78 5.40
C CYS A 267 16.46 10.23 5.18
N ARG A 268 16.94 11.25 5.91
CA ARG A 268 18.24 11.88 5.60
C ARG A 268 19.43 10.93 5.75
N SER A 269 19.38 9.98 6.67
CA SER A 269 20.46 9.02 6.91
C SER A 269 20.61 7.99 5.79
N VAL A 270 19.51 7.63 5.12
CA VAL A 270 19.48 6.60 4.07
C VAL A 270 19.45 7.22 2.67
N ASN A 271 18.71 8.30 2.44
CA ASN A 271 18.64 8.93 1.12
C ASN A 271 19.69 10.04 0.93
N GLY A 272 20.35 10.47 2.01
CA GLY A 272 21.22 11.64 1.97
C GLY A 272 20.44 12.94 1.81
N VAL A 273 21.13 14.02 1.45
CA VAL A 273 20.52 15.32 1.12
C VAL A 273 20.39 15.42 -0.40
N ASN A 274 19.44 14.68 -0.97
CA ASN A 274 19.11 14.79 -2.38
C ASN A 274 17.99 15.82 -2.58
N PRO A 275 18.12 16.72 -3.57
CA PRO A 275 17.00 17.54 -4.00
C PRO A 275 15.77 16.69 -4.34
N ASN A 276 14.58 17.20 -4.02
CA ASN A 276 13.33 16.56 -4.45
C ASN A 276 13.31 16.39 -5.98
N PHE A 277 12.72 15.30 -6.48
CA PHE A 277 12.72 14.89 -7.88
C PHE A 277 14.06 14.39 -8.46
N THR A 278 15.04 13.99 -7.63
CA THR A 278 16.28 13.36 -8.14
C THR A 278 16.05 11.88 -8.46
N THR A 279 16.30 11.46 -9.71
CA THR A 279 16.20 10.05 -10.14
C THR A 279 17.48 9.25 -9.87
N PHE A 280 17.39 7.92 -9.96
CA PHE A 280 18.47 6.97 -9.64
C PHE A 280 18.87 6.12 -10.86
N ASP A 281 20.12 5.66 -10.85
CA ASP A 281 20.67 4.70 -11.81
C ASP A 281 20.54 3.28 -11.28
N TYR A 282 19.51 2.57 -11.73
CA TYR A 282 19.29 1.16 -11.41
C TYR A 282 20.05 0.22 -12.34
N TYR A 283 20.28 0.64 -13.58
CA TYR A 283 20.90 -0.22 -14.60
C TYR A 283 22.27 -0.70 -14.15
N THR A 284 23.12 0.23 -13.74
CA THR A 284 24.49 -0.09 -13.30
C THR A 284 24.48 -1.04 -12.10
N HIS A 285 23.61 -0.81 -11.12
CA HIS A 285 23.48 -1.69 -9.95
C HIS A 285 23.17 -3.14 -10.33
N PHE A 286 22.18 -3.36 -11.21
CA PHE A 286 21.84 -4.70 -11.67
C PHE A 286 22.95 -5.33 -12.51
N GLN A 287 23.64 -4.56 -13.36
CA GLN A 287 24.78 -5.09 -14.12
C GLN A 287 25.94 -5.53 -13.22
N GLU A 288 26.13 -4.88 -12.08
CA GLU A 288 27.18 -5.23 -11.12
C GLU A 288 26.79 -6.38 -10.17
N THR A 289 25.50 -6.56 -9.91
CA THR A 289 25.01 -7.43 -8.83
C THR A 289 24.34 -8.69 -9.35
N ALA A 290 23.53 -8.60 -10.41
CA ALA A 290 22.76 -9.70 -10.96
C ALA A 290 22.56 -9.57 -12.49
N PRO A 291 23.64 -9.51 -13.28
CA PRO A 291 23.56 -9.30 -14.73
C PRO A 291 22.83 -10.41 -15.48
N THR A 292 22.66 -11.61 -14.95
CA THR A 292 21.90 -12.68 -15.62
C THR A 292 20.41 -12.69 -15.25
N HIS A 293 20.02 -11.92 -14.25
CA HIS A 293 18.65 -11.82 -13.75
C HIS A 293 17.90 -10.62 -14.37
N PRO A 294 16.56 -10.65 -14.40
CA PRO A 294 15.78 -9.48 -14.77
C PRO A 294 15.86 -8.41 -13.66
N SER A 295 15.97 -7.15 -14.06
CA SER A 295 15.97 -6.02 -13.12
C SER A 295 14.60 -5.82 -12.49
N ILE A 296 14.37 -6.30 -11.26
CA ILE A 296 13.07 -6.21 -10.58
C ILE A 296 13.17 -5.35 -9.31
N LEU A 297 12.29 -4.36 -9.21
CA LEU A 297 12.06 -3.57 -8.00
C LEU A 297 10.91 -4.19 -7.20
N ALA A 298 11.21 -4.90 -6.11
CA ALA A 298 10.22 -5.64 -5.31
C ALA A 298 9.39 -4.73 -4.38
N GLU A 299 9.94 -3.58 -4.01
CA GLU A 299 9.20 -2.41 -3.55
C GLU A 299 9.74 -1.16 -4.24
N PHE A 300 8.87 -0.49 -4.97
CA PHE A 300 9.13 0.85 -5.47
C PHE A 300 8.11 1.82 -4.93
N GLN A 301 8.58 3.02 -4.60
CA GLN A 301 7.77 4.03 -3.94
C GLN A 301 6.45 4.34 -4.69
N GLY A 302 5.35 3.89 -4.11
CA GLY A 302 3.98 4.25 -4.47
C GLY A 302 3.42 5.41 -3.61
N GLY A 303 4.14 5.82 -2.56
CA GLY A 303 3.73 6.89 -1.63
C GLY A 303 4.69 7.03 -0.44
N SER A 304 4.19 7.43 0.72
CA SER A 304 4.97 7.55 1.97
C SER A 304 4.06 7.31 3.18
N TYR A 305 4.55 6.64 4.23
CA TYR A 305 3.79 6.57 5.47
C TYR A 305 3.74 7.95 6.17
N ASN A 306 2.72 8.16 6.99
CA ASN A 306 2.53 9.40 7.73
C ASN A 306 2.78 9.18 9.24
N PRO A 307 3.90 9.70 9.80
CA PRO A 307 4.15 9.56 11.23
C PRO A 307 3.26 10.48 12.07
N TRP A 308 3.23 10.23 13.39
CA TRP A 308 2.68 11.17 14.36
C TRP A 308 3.29 12.57 14.18
N GLY A 309 2.43 13.59 14.12
CA GLY A 309 2.82 14.98 13.84
C GLY A 309 3.07 15.30 12.36
N GLY A 310 2.95 14.32 11.46
CA GLY A 310 2.95 14.54 10.02
C GLY A 310 1.70 15.28 9.52
N PRO A 311 1.68 15.73 8.25
CA PRO A 311 0.57 16.51 7.69
C PRO A 311 -0.77 15.77 7.75
N GLN A 312 -1.87 16.51 7.94
CA GLN A 312 -3.22 15.95 7.83
C GLN A 312 -3.44 15.40 6.41
N GLY A 313 -3.93 14.17 6.29
CA GLY A 313 -4.17 13.52 5.00
C GLY A 313 -2.91 13.00 4.28
N GLY A 314 -1.75 13.02 4.94
CA GLY A 314 -0.49 12.56 4.35
C GLY A 314 0.22 13.61 3.51
N CYS A 315 1.16 13.17 2.67
CA CYS A 315 2.07 14.05 1.92
C CYS A 315 1.95 13.83 0.41
N ILE A 316 0.71 13.83 -0.10
CA ILE A 316 0.35 13.57 -1.51
C ILE A 316 1.20 14.39 -2.49
N GLU A 317 1.51 15.64 -2.16
CA GLU A 317 2.29 16.55 -3.01
C GLU A 317 3.75 16.11 -3.27
N THR A 318 4.31 15.24 -2.41
CA THR A 318 5.70 14.75 -2.60
C THR A 318 5.78 13.61 -3.61
N THR A 319 4.68 12.88 -3.83
CA THR A 319 4.59 11.72 -4.73
C THR A 319 3.38 11.81 -5.68
N GLY A 320 2.96 13.02 -6.04
CA GLY A 320 1.81 13.28 -6.92
C GLY A 320 2.04 12.94 -8.40
N PRO A 321 1.12 13.32 -9.30
CA PRO A 321 1.16 12.93 -10.72
C PRO A 321 2.49 13.24 -11.43
N ASN A 322 3.07 14.43 -11.25
CA ASN A 322 4.36 14.76 -11.89
C ASN A 322 5.50 13.85 -11.39
N TRP A 323 5.48 13.46 -10.12
CA TRP A 323 6.46 12.52 -9.56
C TRP A 323 6.30 11.15 -10.20
N VAL A 324 5.07 10.63 -10.22
CA VAL A 324 4.72 9.36 -10.89
C VAL A 324 5.20 9.37 -12.35
N ASN A 325 4.92 10.47 -13.06
CA ASN A 325 5.30 10.64 -14.46
C ASN A 325 6.82 10.47 -14.67
N VAL A 326 7.64 11.20 -13.90
CA VAL A 326 9.10 11.18 -14.03
C VAL A 326 9.70 9.86 -13.59
N PHE A 327 9.37 9.40 -12.38
CA PHE A 327 10.06 8.27 -11.76
C PHE A 327 9.71 6.95 -12.43
N TYR A 328 8.44 6.72 -12.77
CA TYR A 328 8.06 5.44 -13.38
C TYR A 328 8.57 5.31 -14.82
N ARG A 329 8.63 6.42 -15.59
CA ARG A 329 9.25 6.43 -16.92
C ARG A 329 10.78 6.29 -16.84
N ASN A 330 11.42 6.88 -15.83
CA ASN A 330 12.84 6.64 -15.58
C ASN A 330 13.13 5.15 -15.36
N ASN A 331 12.27 4.42 -14.62
CA ASN A 331 12.45 2.97 -14.42
C ASN A 331 12.51 2.23 -15.76
N ILE A 332 11.66 2.57 -16.73
CA ILE A 332 11.73 2.03 -18.10
C ILE A 332 13.08 2.37 -18.73
N GLY A 333 13.51 3.64 -18.66
CA GLY A 333 14.81 4.09 -19.18
C GLY A 333 16.02 3.37 -18.56
N GLN A 334 15.90 2.93 -17.31
CA GLN A 334 16.90 2.14 -16.59
C GLN A 334 16.84 0.63 -16.88
N LYS A 335 16.01 0.19 -17.85
CA LYS A 335 15.82 -1.23 -18.19
C LYS A 335 15.36 -2.05 -16.97
N VAL A 336 14.49 -1.46 -16.15
CA VAL A 336 13.74 -2.22 -15.14
C VAL A 336 12.74 -3.10 -15.90
N ALA A 337 12.69 -4.38 -15.54
CA ALA A 337 11.82 -5.40 -16.13
C ALA A 337 10.61 -5.74 -15.24
N GLY A 338 10.64 -5.30 -13.98
CA GLY A 338 9.55 -5.48 -13.04
C GLY A 338 9.52 -4.45 -11.92
N VAL A 339 8.33 -4.04 -11.52
CA VAL A 339 8.09 -3.10 -10.42
C VAL A 339 6.87 -3.56 -9.63
N ASN A 340 6.98 -3.56 -8.31
CA ASN A 340 5.85 -3.64 -7.40
C ASN A 340 5.71 -2.33 -6.63
N LEU A 341 4.60 -1.62 -6.81
CA LEU A 341 4.36 -0.32 -6.19
C LEU A 341 3.93 -0.48 -4.73
N TYR A 342 4.78 -0.04 -3.80
CA TYR A 342 4.52 -0.05 -2.37
C TYR A 342 4.19 1.37 -1.89
N MET A 343 2.96 1.71 -1.52
CA MET A 343 1.70 0.97 -1.66
C MET A 343 0.95 1.37 -2.93
N LEU A 344 0.14 0.45 -3.49
CA LEU A 344 -0.91 0.81 -4.45
C LEU A 344 -2.22 1.13 -3.74
N PHE A 345 -2.55 0.38 -2.69
CA PHE A 345 -3.60 0.70 -1.71
C PHE A 345 -3.07 0.37 -0.31
N GLY A 346 -3.02 1.38 0.56
CA GLY A 346 -2.50 1.18 1.91
C GLY A 346 -3.53 0.66 2.92
N GLY A 347 -4.72 1.27 3.00
CA GLY A 347 -5.78 0.88 3.96
C GLY A 347 -5.61 1.51 5.35
N THR A 348 -6.14 0.85 6.39
CA THR A 348 -6.17 1.39 7.77
C THR A 348 -5.41 0.49 8.73
N SER A 349 -4.51 1.04 9.54
CA SER A 349 -3.87 0.31 10.65
C SER A 349 -4.79 0.33 11.88
N TRP A 350 -5.97 -0.28 11.74
CA TRP A 350 -6.98 -0.40 12.79
C TRP A 350 -6.46 -1.25 13.96
N GLY A 351 -7.16 -1.21 15.10
CA GLY A 351 -6.98 -2.18 16.16
C GLY A 351 -5.54 -2.39 16.64
N GLY A 352 -4.71 -1.36 16.80
CA GLY A 352 -3.36 -1.50 17.39
C GLY A 352 -2.29 -2.14 16.51
N LEU A 353 -2.57 -2.26 15.21
CA LEU A 353 -1.63 -2.72 14.20
C LEU A 353 -0.39 -1.83 13.98
N PRO A 354 -0.39 -0.49 14.15
CA PRO A 354 0.78 0.31 13.76
C PRO A 354 1.93 0.21 14.78
N MET A 355 3.15 0.48 14.32
CA MET A 355 4.29 0.75 15.21
C MET A 355 4.15 2.14 15.90
N PRO A 356 4.93 2.43 16.97
CA PRO A 356 4.77 3.65 17.77
C PRO A 356 4.81 5.00 17.05
N THR A 357 5.48 5.06 15.90
CA THR A 357 5.67 6.31 15.16
C THR A 357 4.55 6.59 14.16
N VAL A 358 3.67 5.63 13.86
CA VAL A 358 2.63 5.75 12.83
C VAL A 358 1.25 5.89 13.47
N GLY A 359 0.40 6.72 12.84
CA GLY A 359 -0.99 6.92 13.25
C GLY A 359 -1.91 5.77 12.87
N THR A 360 -3.22 6.01 12.90
CA THR A 360 -4.20 4.97 12.50
C THR A 360 -4.29 4.84 10.98
N SER A 361 -4.28 5.96 10.26
CA SER A 361 -4.31 5.94 8.79
C SER A 361 -3.05 5.28 8.24
N TYR A 362 -3.25 4.41 7.25
CA TYR A 362 -2.19 3.97 6.36
C TYR A 362 -2.58 4.25 4.90
N ASP A 363 -3.23 5.39 4.64
CA ASP A 363 -3.52 5.88 3.28
C ASP A 363 -2.27 5.88 2.39
N TYR A 364 -1.12 6.15 3.01
CA TYR A 364 0.20 6.13 2.39
C TYR A 364 0.37 7.19 1.29
N SER A 365 -0.64 8.05 1.07
CA SER A 365 -0.75 8.86 -0.14
C SER A 365 -0.64 7.99 -1.41
N ALA A 366 -1.14 6.75 -1.33
CA ALA A 366 -1.10 5.78 -2.41
C ALA A 366 -2.02 6.21 -3.58
N PRO A 367 -1.87 5.61 -4.78
CA PRO A 367 -2.77 5.90 -5.89
C PRO A 367 -4.25 5.60 -5.57
N ILE A 368 -4.54 4.52 -4.83
CA ILE A 368 -5.88 4.24 -4.28
C ILE A 368 -5.87 4.71 -2.80
N SER A 369 -6.75 5.65 -2.46
CA SER A 369 -6.83 6.21 -1.10
C SER A 369 -7.31 5.17 -0.08
N GLU A 370 -7.12 5.46 1.22
CA GLU A 370 -7.66 4.68 2.34
C GLU A 370 -9.18 4.48 2.23
N SER A 371 -9.90 5.47 1.70
CA SER A 371 -11.33 5.41 1.41
C SER A 371 -11.71 4.69 0.11
N ARG A 372 -10.74 4.00 -0.52
CA ARG A 372 -10.83 3.26 -1.79
C ARG A 372 -11.07 4.14 -3.03
N MET A 373 -11.00 5.45 -2.91
CA MET A 373 -11.22 6.37 -4.02
C MET A 373 -9.97 6.48 -4.90
N VAL A 374 -10.15 6.85 -6.16
CA VAL A 374 -9.07 7.05 -7.13
C VAL A 374 -9.06 8.48 -7.67
N GLY A 375 -7.87 9.03 -7.87
CA GLY A 375 -7.68 10.41 -8.34
C GLY A 375 -6.54 10.55 -9.35
N ASP A 376 -6.02 11.76 -9.53
CA ASP A 376 -5.04 12.07 -10.58
C ASP A 376 -3.76 11.21 -10.53
N LYS A 377 -3.28 10.88 -9.32
CA LYS A 377 -2.10 10.01 -9.15
C LYS A 377 -2.35 8.60 -9.70
N TYR A 378 -3.53 8.05 -9.46
CA TYR A 378 -3.98 6.78 -10.02
C TYR A 378 -4.10 6.89 -11.54
N SER A 379 -4.70 7.96 -12.04
CA SER A 379 -4.88 8.18 -13.47
C SER A 379 -3.55 8.30 -14.21
N GLU A 380 -2.56 9.01 -13.66
CA GLU A 380 -1.20 9.08 -14.23
C GLU A 380 -0.50 7.72 -14.20
N THR A 381 -0.67 6.95 -13.12
CA THR A 381 -0.14 5.58 -13.02
C THR A 381 -0.76 4.67 -14.09
N LYS A 382 -2.07 4.80 -14.32
CA LYS A 382 -2.83 4.07 -15.37
C LYS A 382 -2.31 4.37 -16.78
N LEU A 383 -1.92 5.61 -17.07
CA LEU A 383 -1.41 5.97 -18.40
C LEU A 383 -0.19 5.13 -18.80
N LEU A 384 0.80 5.01 -17.89
CA LEU A 384 1.96 4.16 -18.12
C LEU A 384 1.57 2.69 -18.19
N SER A 385 0.68 2.24 -17.31
CA SER A 385 0.25 0.84 -17.24
C SER A 385 -0.38 0.35 -18.55
N TYR A 386 -1.21 1.18 -19.21
CA TYR A 386 -1.77 0.85 -20.52
C TYR A 386 -0.72 0.83 -21.63
N PHE A 387 0.28 1.71 -21.56
CA PHE A 387 1.42 1.65 -22.48
C PHE A 387 2.19 0.34 -22.30
N LEU A 388 2.50 -0.06 -21.05
CA LEU A 388 3.21 -1.31 -20.75
C LEU A 388 2.45 -2.53 -21.29
N ARG A 389 1.12 -2.54 -21.22
CA ARG A 389 0.27 -3.59 -21.78
C ARG A 389 0.41 -3.69 -23.31
N ALA A 390 0.43 -2.55 -24.00
CA ALA A 390 0.55 -2.52 -25.46
C ALA A 390 1.98 -2.76 -25.96
N ALA A 391 2.98 -2.38 -25.17
CA ALA A 391 4.39 -2.38 -25.55
C ALA A 391 5.08 -3.72 -25.18
N HIS A 392 4.60 -4.85 -25.73
CA HIS A 392 5.17 -6.18 -25.47
C HIS A 392 6.68 -6.27 -25.72
N ASP A 393 7.19 -5.48 -26.67
CA ASP A 393 8.60 -5.38 -27.01
C ASP A 393 9.48 -4.84 -25.86
N LEU A 394 8.90 -4.25 -24.80
CA LEU A 394 9.66 -3.85 -23.60
C LEU A 394 10.23 -5.03 -22.82
N THR A 395 9.75 -6.24 -23.07
CA THR A 395 10.16 -7.43 -22.32
C THR A 395 11.50 -8.02 -22.74
N LYS A 396 12.12 -7.50 -23.82
CA LYS A 396 13.39 -8.02 -24.34
C LYS A 396 14.32 -6.93 -24.88
N LEU A 397 14.63 -5.96 -24.01
CA LEU A 397 15.36 -4.75 -24.34
C LEU A 397 16.87 -4.86 -24.11
N GLU A 398 17.64 -4.13 -24.90
CA GLU A 398 19.01 -3.72 -24.59
C GLU A 398 19.13 -2.19 -24.56
N LYS A 399 20.10 -1.70 -23.78
CA LYS A 399 20.41 -0.27 -23.73
C LYS A 399 21.21 0.11 -24.98
N ALA A 400 20.56 0.74 -25.95
CA ALA A 400 21.17 1.18 -27.21
C ALA A 400 22.04 2.43 -27.04
N GLY A 401 21.77 3.25 -26.03
CA GLY A 401 22.58 4.41 -25.68
C GLY A 401 21.85 5.38 -24.75
N ASN A 402 22.53 6.43 -24.31
CA ASN A 402 21.90 7.57 -23.63
C ASN A 402 22.73 8.85 -23.85
N GLY A 403 22.15 10.00 -23.53
CA GLY A 403 22.84 11.28 -23.56
C GLY A 403 22.02 12.44 -24.11
N THR A 404 22.62 13.63 -24.07
CA THR A 404 22.03 14.87 -24.63
C THR A 404 22.55 15.11 -26.06
N THR A 405 23.87 15.08 -26.25
CA THR A 405 24.53 15.48 -27.50
C THR A 405 24.16 14.59 -28.69
N ASN A 406 24.11 13.28 -28.49
CA ASN A 406 23.87 12.33 -29.59
C ASN A 406 22.37 12.22 -29.95
N PHE A 407 21.48 12.62 -29.04
CA PHE A 407 20.04 12.38 -29.19
C PHE A 407 19.24 13.67 -29.36
N THR A 408 19.38 14.66 -28.48
CA THR A 408 18.39 15.75 -28.37
C THR A 408 18.87 17.08 -28.93
N GLY A 409 20.19 17.29 -28.98
CA GLY A 409 20.78 18.58 -29.32
C GLY A 409 20.56 19.69 -28.26
N ASN A 410 19.79 19.43 -27.19
CA ASN A 410 19.57 20.34 -26.07
C ASN A 410 20.27 19.79 -24.81
N ALA A 411 21.16 20.59 -24.22
CA ALA A 411 21.92 20.20 -23.02
C ALA A 411 21.03 19.95 -21.78
N ASN A 412 19.83 20.52 -21.74
CA ASN A 412 18.88 20.35 -20.64
C ASN A 412 17.96 19.13 -20.82
N VAL A 413 17.99 18.45 -21.97
CA VAL A 413 17.11 17.32 -22.28
C VAL A 413 17.95 16.07 -22.51
N PHE A 414 17.76 15.07 -21.67
CA PHE A 414 18.45 13.79 -21.69
C PHE A 414 17.54 12.70 -22.26
N ALA A 415 18.08 11.87 -23.15
CA ALA A 415 17.37 10.72 -23.69
C ALA A 415 18.09 9.41 -23.35
N GLN A 416 17.31 8.37 -23.07
CA GLN A 416 17.75 6.99 -22.92
C GLN A 416 17.10 6.15 -24.01
N ALA A 417 17.93 5.55 -24.87
CA ALA A 417 17.48 4.72 -25.98
C ALA A 417 17.58 3.25 -25.58
N LEU A 418 16.46 2.54 -25.72
CA LEU A 418 16.32 1.10 -25.53
C LEU A 418 15.91 0.48 -26.87
N GLN A 419 16.39 -0.72 -27.14
CA GLN A 419 16.09 -1.45 -28.37
C GLN A 419 15.67 -2.87 -28.03
N ASN A 420 14.54 -3.33 -28.59
CA ASN A 420 14.21 -4.75 -28.55
C ASN A 420 15.13 -5.53 -29.50
N VAL A 421 15.77 -6.59 -28.99
CA VAL A 421 16.79 -7.34 -29.75
C VAL A 421 16.22 -8.22 -30.85
N ASP A 422 14.94 -8.57 -30.79
CA ASP A 422 14.27 -9.44 -31.76
C ASP A 422 13.56 -8.63 -32.85
N THR A 423 12.80 -7.60 -32.47
CA THR A 423 11.96 -6.83 -33.38
C THR A 423 12.66 -5.60 -33.97
N GLY A 424 13.70 -5.11 -33.28
CA GLY A 424 14.38 -3.86 -33.62
C GLY A 424 13.62 -2.60 -33.22
N SER A 425 12.46 -2.73 -32.57
CA SER A 425 11.69 -1.59 -32.03
C SER A 425 12.52 -0.81 -31.02
N HIS A 426 12.37 0.51 -31.01
CA HIS A 426 13.08 1.40 -30.09
C HIS A 426 12.14 2.18 -29.18
N PHE A 427 12.59 2.39 -27.95
CA PHE A 427 11.95 3.22 -26.95
C PHE A 427 12.93 4.28 -26.46
N TYR A 428 12.52 5.54 -26.49
CA TYR A 428 13.31 6.69 -26.07
C TYR A 428 12.65 7.33 -24.86
N VAL A 429 13.21 7.10 -23.68
CA VAL A 429 12.77 7.80 -22.46
C VAL A 429 13.47 9.15 -22.42
N VAL A 430 12.69 10.23 -22.52
CA VAL A 430 13.18 11.60 -22.58
C VAL A 430 12.75 12.35 -21.34
N MET A 431 13.69 13.02 -20.67
CA MET A 431 13.44 13.81 -19.47
C MET A 431 14.45 14.97 -19.36
N HIS A 432 14.27 15.85 -18.37
CA HIS A 432 15.30 16.84 -18.06
C HIS A 432 16.60 16.17 -17.59
N THR A 433 17.75 16.67 -18.04
CA THR A 433 19.08 16.22 -17.55
C THR A 433 19.20 16.41 -16.04
N ASN A 434 18.59 17.49 -15.52
CA ASN A 434 18.34 17.66 -14.09
C ASN A 434 16.83 17.59 -13.86
N THR A 435 16.36 16.47 -13.33
CA THR A 435 14.93 16.17 -13.13
C THR A 435 14.26 17.08 -12.09
N THR A 436 15.01 17.90 -11.35
CA THR A 436 14.43 18.91 -10.45
C THR A 436 13.92 20.15 -11.18
N LEU A 437 14.28 20.34 -12.46
CA LEU A 437 13.92 21.53 -13.23
C LEU A 437 12.42 21.60 -13.50
N GLU A 438 11.88 22.81 -13.38
CA GLU A 438 10.48 23.15 -13.68
C GLU A 438 10.35 23.91 -15.02
N THR A 439 11.43 24.00 -15.79
CA THR A 439 11.48 24.74 -17.04
C THR A 439 10.76 23.98 -18.16
N ARG A 440 10.27 24.72 -19.16
CA ARG A 440 9.78 24.16 -20.40
C ARG A 440 10.89 24.22 -21.44
N GLU A 441 11.31 23.08 -21.93
CA GLU A 441 12.36 22.95 -22.93
C GLU A 441 11.79 22.46 -24.26
N THR A 442 12.43 22.83 -25.36
CA THR A 442 12.15 22.27 -26.70
C THR A 442 13.34 21.46 -27.19
N PHE A 443 13.08 20.42 -27.97
CA PHE A 443 14.11 19.55 -28.52
C PHE A 443 13.65 18.89 -29.82
N THR A 444 14.63 18.47 -30.61
CA THR A 444 14.44 17.44 -31.64
C THR A 444 15.07 16.16 -31.15
N LEU A 445 14.66 14.99 -31.65
CA LEU A 445 15.21 13.70 -31.25
C LEU A 445 15.78 12.97 -32.46
N ASN A 446 17.06 12.60 -32.38
CA ASN A 446 17.69 11.70 -33.33
C ASN A 446 17.33 10.26 -32.96
N ILE A 447 16.56 9.60 -33.82
CA ILE A 447 16.08 8.24 -33.64
C ILE A 447 16.61 7.32 -34.74
N THR A 448 16.67 6.03 -34.44
CA THR A 448 16.93 4.97 -35.41
C THR A 448 15.60 4.31 -35.76
N THR A 449 15.34 4.13 -37.06
CA THR A 449 14.13 3.49 -37.56
C THR A 449 14.45 2.51 -38.69
N SER A 450 13.49 1.66 -39.05
CA SER A 450 13.56 0.73 -40.18
C SER A 450 13.77 1.43 -41.53
N ILE A 451 13.39 2.70 -41.67
CA ILE A 451 13.62 3.51 -42.87
C ILE A 451 14.90 4.34 -42.82
N GLY A 452 15.74 4.11 -41.81
CA GLY A 452 17.00 4.81 -41.57
C GLY A 452 16.93 5.78 -40.38
N PRO A 453 18.05 6.44 -40.06
CA PRO A 453 18.09 7.44 -39.00
C PRO A 453 17.27 8.68 -39.37
N LEU A 454 16.50 9.19 -38.42
CA LEU A 454 15.67 10.39 -38.57
C LEU A 454 15.94 11.37 -37.42
N THR A 455 15.75 12.65 -37.68
CA THR A 455 15.57 13.67 -36.64
C THR A 455 14.09 14.03 -36.61
N VAL A 456 13.43 13.85 -35.47
CA VAL A 456 11.99 14.07 -35.30
C VAL A 456 11.71 15.19 -34.29
N PRO A 457 10.63 15.98 -34.44
CA PRO A 457 9.66 15.97 -35.55
C PRO A 457 10.28 16.37 -36.91
N GLN A 458 9.70 15.89 -38.01
CA GLN A 458 10.12 16.13 -39.39
C GLN A 458 9.43 17.34 -40.04
N TYR A 459 8.15 17.56 -39.72
CA TYR A 459 7.33 18.62 -40.30
C TYR A 459 6.71 19.54 -39.23
N GLY A 460 6.46 19.02 -38.04
CA GLY A 460 5.92 19.75 -36.89
C GLY A 460 6.94 20.66 -36.17
N PRO A 461 6.47 21.45 -35.19
CA PRO A 461 7.37 22.20 -34.29
C PRO A 461 8.20 21.23 -33.43
N ASP A 462 9.31 21.71 -32.88
CA ASP A 462 10.12 20.95 -31.91
C ASP A 462 9.27 20.33 -30.80
N ALA A 463 9.62 19.10 -30.41
CA ALA A 463 9.01 18.42 -29.27
C ALA A 463 9.28 19.20 -27.98
N VAL A 464 8.40 19.01 -27.00
CA VAL A 464 8.41 19.77 -25.75
C VAL A 464 8.65 18.81 -24.60
N ILE A 465 9.39 19.25 -23.58
CA ILE A 465 9.40 18.62 -22.27
C ILE A 465 9.13 19.70 -21.22
N ASN A 466 8.05 19.54 -20.47
CA ASN A 466 7.70 20.46 -19.39
C ASN A 466 8.51 20.16 -18.12
N GLY A 467 8.43 21.10 -17.17
CA GLY A 467 9.00 20.94 -15.86
C GLY A 467 8.51 19.67 -15.18
N ARG A 468 9.43 18.87 -14.63
CA ARG A 468 9.13 17.60 -13.96
C ARG A 468 8.24 16.67 -14.79
N GLU A 469 8.64 16.49 -16.05
CA GLU A 469 8.03 15.57 -16.99
C GLU A 469 9.08 14.62 -17.56
N ALA A 470 8.64 13.41 -17.87
CA ALA A 470 9.31 12.46 -18.73
C ALA A 470 8.32 11.95 -19.80
N LYS A 471 8.83 11.54 -20.96
CA LYS A 471 8.03 10.95 -22.05
C LYS A 471 8.69 9.69 -22.59
N ILE A 472 7.90 8.72 -23.02
CA ILE A 472 8.37 7.53 -23.77
C ILE A 472 7.99 7.70 -25.24
N LEU A 473 8.98 8.06 -26.06
CA LEU A 473 8.82 8.18 -27.50
C LEU A 473 9.22 6.87 -28.17
N VAL A 474 8.54 6.50 -29.25
CA VAL A 474 8.70 5.18 -29.86
C VAL A 474 9.16 5.27 -31.30
N ALA A 475 9.90 4.27 -31.76
CA ALA A 475 10.22 4.04 -33.17
C ALA A 475 10.08 2.56 -33.53
N ASP A 476 9.57 2.31 -34.74
CA ASP A 476 9.17 0.98 -35.22
C ASP A 476 8.20 0.23 -34.29
N PHE A 477 7.35 0.96 -33.58
CA PHE A 477 6.39 0.37 -32.64
C PHE A 477 5.29 -0.38 -33.38
N MET A 478 5.05 -1.62 -32.97
CA MET A 478 3.99 -2.46 -33.53
C MET A 478 2.69 -2.25 -32.75
N ALA A 479 1.69 -1.65 -33.40
CA ALA A 479 0.32 -1.56 -32.91
C ALA A 479 -0.54 -2.61 -33.64
N GLY A 480 -0.67 -3.80 -33.06
CA GLY A 480 -1.16 -4.97 -33.81
C GLY A 480 -0.25 -5.25 -35.01
N GLU A 481 -0.82 -5.35 -36.20
CA GLU A 481 -0.05 -5.51 -37.45
C GLU A 481 0.47 -4.18 -38.04
N GLN A 482 0.03 -3.02 -37.54
CA GLN A 482 0.48 -1.72 -38.04
C GLN A 482 1.79 -1.30 -37.39
N ARG A 483 2.81 -1.03 -38.21
CA ARG A 483 4.05 -0.38 -37.76
C ARG A 483 3.88 1.14 -37.72
N ILE A 484 4.15 1.72 -36.56
CA ILE A 484 4.36 3.16 -36.37
C ILE A 484 5.86 3.40 -36.48
N ILE A 485 6.31 4.02 -37.58
CA ILE A 485 7.74 4.26 -37.84
C ILE A 485 8.35 5.11 -36.73
N TYR A 486 7.63 6.15 -36.28
CA TYR A 486 7.91 6.86 -35.05
C TYR A 486 6.68 7.59 -34.52
N SER A 487 6.71 7.97 -33.24
CA SER A 487 5.78 8.91 -32.63
C SER A 487 6.48 9.80 -31.59
N THR A 488 6.24 11.11 -31.66
CA THR A 488 6.64 12.10 -30.63
C THR A 488 5.51 12.40 -29.64
N ALA A 489 4.28 11.96 -29.93
CA ALA A 489 3.23 11.78 -28.93
C ALA A 489 3.39 10.42 -28.25
N GLU A 490 3.04 10.33 -26.96
CA GLU A 490 3.12 9.04 -26.28
C GLU A 490 1.99 8.13 -26.76
N VAL A 491 2.32 6.88 -27.07
CA VAL A 491 1.31 5.83 -27.22
C VAL A 491 0.80 5.52 -25.82
N MET A 492 -0.47 5.77 -25.55
CA MET A 492 -1.09 5.48 -24.25
C MET A 492 -1.68 4.08 -24.21
N ALA A 493 -2.43 3.69 -25.25
CA ALA A 493 -3.13 2.41 -25.31
C ALA A 493 -3.31 1.97 -26.77
N VAL A 494 -3.44 0.65 -26.98
CA VAL A 494 -3.72 0.05 -28.29
C VAL A 494 -4.84 -0.96 -28.13
N SER A 495 -5.92 -0.81 -28.90
CA SER A 495 -6.99 -1.80 -29.02
C SER A 495 -7.06 -2.25 -30.48
N VAL A 496 -7.12 -3.57 -30.73
CA VAL A 496 -7.25 -4.10 -32.09
C VAL A 496 -8.72 -4.46 -32.32
N GLN A 497 -9.38 -3.79 -33.27
CA GLN A 497 -10.81 -3.90 -33.52
C GLN A 497 -11.06 -4.36 -34.94
N ASP A 498 -11.63 -5.55 -35.12
CA ASP A 498 -11.81 -6.18 -36.43
C ASP A 498 -10.49 -6.22 -37.23
N GLU A 499 -9.39 -6.65 -36.57
CA GLU A 499 -8.01 -6.65 -37.11
C GLU A 499 -7.43 -5.26 -37.40
N LYS A 500 -8.14 -4.18 -37.05
CA LYS A 500 -7.71 -2.79 -37.27
C LYS A 500 -7.31 -2.09 -35.96
N PRO A 501 -6.08 -1.57 -35.86
CA PRO A 501 -5.66 -0.89 -34.65
C PRO A 501 -6.37 0.45 -34.43
N VAL A 502 -6.83 0.64 -33.20
CA VAL A 502 -7.22 1.92 -32.60
C VAL A 502 -6.14 2.27 -31.59
N VAL A 503 -5.31 3.26 -31.93
CA VAL A 503 -4.19 3.69 -31.09
C VAL A 503 -4.56 5.00 -30.41
N VAL A 504 -4.49 5.00 -29.09
CA VAL A 504 -4.66 6.21 -28.28
C VAL A 504 -3.31 6.90 -28.15
N PHE A 505 -3.19 8.07 -28.74
CA PHE A 505 -2.05 8.96 -28.54
C PHE A 505 -2.40 10.01 -27.51
N TRP A 506 -1.44 10.30 -26.65
CA TRP A 506 -1.61 11.18 -25.52
C TRP A 506 -0.57 12.31 -25.59
N VAL A 507 -1.02 13.54 -25.34
CA VAL A 507 -0.15 14.70 -25.10
C VAL A 507 -0.72 15.58 -23.99
N PRO A 508 0.11 16.29 -23.20
CA PRO A 508 -0.37 17.35 -22.32
C PRO A 508 -1.19 18.40 -23.07
N THR A 509 -2.14 19.01 -22.37
CA THR A 509 -3.04 20.02 -22.95
C THR A 509 -2.26 21.16 -23.61
N GLY A 510 -2.49 21.35 -24.89
CA GLY A 510 -1.89 22.38 -25.73
C GLY A 510 -0.57 21.99 -26.41
N GLU A 511 -0.09 20.76 -26.22
CA GLU A 511 1.11 20.28 -26.90
C GLU A 511 0.86 19.79 -28.32
N SER A 512 1.95 19.77 -29.10
CA SER A 512 2.00 19.23 -30.45
C SER A 512 2.63 17.84 -30.45
N GLY A 513 2.21 17.02 -31.40
CA GLY A 513 2.76 15.68 -31.63
C GLY A 513 2.89 15.39 -33.12
N GLU A 514 3.71 14.41 -33.45
CA GLU A 514 3.89 13.92 -34.81
C GLU A 514 4.11 12.40 -34.80
N PHE A 515 3.45 11.67 -35.70
CA PHE A 515 3.69 10.25 -35.89
C PHE A 515 3.69 9.87 -37.37
N GLN A 516 4.38 8.80 -37.73
CA GLN A 516 4.41 8.27 -39.09
C GLN A 516 3.91 6.82 -39.14
N LEU A 517 2.97 6.55 -40.05
CA LEU A 517 2.43 5.21 -40.29
C LEU A 517 3.03 4.61 -41.56
N GLU A 518 3.51 3.38 -41.46
CA GLU A 518 4.00 2.61 -42.61
C GLU A 518 2.85 2.20 -43.54
N GLY A 519 3.04 2.33 -44.86
CA GLY A 519 2.16 1.75 -45.87
C GLY A 519 0.79 2.41 -46.08
N VAL A 520 0.47 3.44 -45.32
CA VAL A 520 -0.79 4.22 -45.40
C VAL A 520 -0.69 5.29 -46.49
N THR A 521 -1.72 5.45 -47.34
CA THR A 521 -1.67 6.38 -48.49
C THR A 521 -2.58 7.60 -48.36
N SER A 522 -3.62 7.52 -47.52
CA SER A 522 -4.45 8.68 -47.16
C SER A 522 -5.00 8.60 -45.74
N GLY A 523 -5.29 9.76 -45.15
CA GLY A 523 -5.94 9.91 -43.85
C GLY A 523 -6.75 11.20 -43.76
N SER A 524 -7.65 11.28 -42.78
CA SER A 524 -8.53 12.42 -42.57
C SER A 524 -8.89 12.61 -41.11
N VAL A 525 -9.26 13.84 -40.74
CA VAL A 525 -9.87 14.15 -39.44
C VAL A 525 -11.34 13.71 -39.48
N ALA A 526 -11.70 12.70 -38.69
CA ALA A 526 -13.08 12.23 -38.57
C ALA A 526 -13.84 12.95 -37.45
N TYR A 527 -13.14 13.32 -36.37
CA TYR A 527 -13.68 14.12 -35.28
C TYR A 527 -12.58 15.01 -34.72
N CYS A 528 -12.94 16.22 -34.31
CA CYS A 528 -12.02 17.21 -33.78
C CYS A 528 -12.69 17.95 -32.62
N ASP A 529 -12.24 17.64 -31.40
CA ASP A 529 -12.47 18.46 -30.22
C ASP A 529 -11.10 18.85 -29.64
N GLY A 530 -10.81 20.15 -29.63
CA GLY A 530 -9.51 20.68 -29.26
C GLY A 530 -8.37 20.51 -30.28
N CYS A 531 -8.60 19.92 -31.46
CA CYS A 531 -7.54 19.75 -32.47
C CYS A 531 -7.14 21.06 -33.15
N SER A 532 -5.85 21.20 -33.49
CA SER A 532 -5.35 22.27 -34.36
C SER A 532 -4.11 21.82 -35.12
N ASN A 533 -3.78 22.52 -36.21
CA ASN A 533 -2.59 22.25 -37.04
C ASN A 533 -2.46 20.79 -37.52
N VAL A 534 -3.59 20.10 -37.73
CA VAL A 534 -3.57 18.71 -38.23
C VAL A 534 -3.17 18.74 -39.71
N ALA A 535 -2.03 18.14 -40.02
CA ALA A 535 -1.48 18.10 -41.37
C ALA A 535 -1.01 16.68 -41.73
N PHE A 536 -1.39 16.22 -42.92
CA PHE A 536 -1.01 14.91 -43.46
C PHE A 536 0.06 15.11 -44.54
N HIS A 537 1.25 14.57 -44.30
CA HIS A 537 2.41 14.63 -45.19
C HIS A 537 2.70 13.24 -45.74
N GLY A 538 2.32 12.99 -47.00
CA GLY A 538 2.54 11.72 -47.67
C GLY A 538 3.88 11.65 -48.41
N ASP A 539 4.47 10.46 -48.42
CA ASP A 539 5.48 10.02 -49.38
C ASP A 539 4.95 8.76 -50.07
N ASP A 540 4.82 8.79 -51.40
CA ASP A 540 4.23 7.75 -52.25
C ASP A 540 4.83 6.33 -52.04
N SER A 541 5.95 6.21 -51.30
CA SER A 541 6.63 4.95 -51.00
C SER A 541 6.89 4.64 -49.52
N ARG A 542 6.71 5.61 -48.60
CA ARG A 542 7.11 5.48 -47.18
C ARG A 542 5.98 5.61 -46.16
N GLY A 543 4.77 5.96 -46.61
CA GLY A 543 3.59 6.14 -45.76
C GLY A 543 3.28 7.60 -45.47
N ILE A 544 2.49 7.87 -44.43
CA ILE A 544 2.05 9.22 -44.05
C ILE A 544 2.60 9.61 -42.69
N THR A 545 3.18 10.81 -42.63
CA THR A 545 3.45 11.53 -41.38
C THR A 545 2.30 12.47 -41.07
N VAL A 546 1.83 12.46 -39.82
CA VAL A 546 0.78 13.34 -39.33
C VAL A 546 1.33 14.21 -38.21
N GLY A 547 1.29 15.52 -38.41
CA GLY A 547 1.53 16.50 -37.35
C GLY A 547 0.21 17.03 -36.80
N PHE A 548 0.14 17.34 -35.51
CA PHE A 548 -1.05 17.88 -34.84
C PHE A 548 -0.70 18.67 -33.58
N ALA A 549 -1.68 19.41 -33.05
CA ALA A 549 -1.69 19.91 -31.69
C ALA A 549 -3.06 19.69 -31.04
N GLN A 550 -3.09 19.40 -29.74
CA GLN A 550 -4.29 18.98 -29.02
C GLN A 550 -4.52 19.87 -27.78
N GLN A 551 -5.62 20.61 -27.77
CA GLN A 551 -6.17 21.29 -26.57
C GLN A 551 -7.05 20.32 -25.77
N THR A 552 -7.79 20.81 -24.78
CA THR A 552 -8.75 20.00 -24.03
C THR A 552 -9.73 19.30 -24.97
N GLY A 553 -9.86 17.97 -24.83
CA GLY A 553 -10.78 17.16 -25.63
C GLY A 553 -10.14 15.94 -26.29
N MET A 554 -10.87 15.39 -27.26
CA MET A 554 -10.49 14.20 -28.03
C MET A 554 -10.60 14.45 -29.53
N THR A 555 -9.64 13.94 -30.29
CA THR A 555 -9.62 14.00 -31.75
C THR A 555 -9.50 12.60 -32.32
N VAL A 556 -10.25 12.29 -33.37
CA VAL A 556 -10.18 11.00 -34.06
C VAL A 556 -9.76 11.19 -35.50
N LEU A 557 -8.64 10.57 -35.88
CA LEU A 557 -8.15 10.49 -37.25
C LEU A 557 -8.37 9.08 -37.79
N THR A 558 -8.78 8.99 -39.05
CA THR A 558 -9.02 7.72 -39.75
C THR A 558 -8.12 7.62 -40.98
N PHE A 559 -7.71 6.41 -41.31
CA PHE A 559 -6.83 6.14 -42.44
C PHE A 559 -7.40 5.06 -43.37
N ASP A 560 -6.93 5.05 -44.62
CA ASP A 560 -7.42 4.17 -45.69
C ASP A 560 -7.30 2.67 -45.40
N ASN A 561 -6.33 2.27 -44.59
CA ASN A 561 -6.12 0.88 -44.17
C ASN A 561 -6.98 0.45 -42.97
N GLY A 562 -7.77 1.37 -42.41
CA GLY A 562 -8.64 1.14 -41.25
C GLY A 562 -8.03 1.52 -39.89
N PHE A 563 -6.75 1.93 -39.84
CA PHE A 563 -6.13 2.45 -38.62
C PHE A 563 -6.89 3.68 -38.10
N LYS A 564 -6.99 3.80 -36.77
CA LYS A 564 -7.55 4.99 -36.11
C LYS A 564 -6.56 5.54 -35.09
N ALA A 565 -6.29 6.84 -35.17
CA ALA A 565 -5.58 7.56 -34.12
C ALA A 565 -6.59 8.32 -33.27
N VAL A 566 -6.68 7.98 -31.99
CA VAL A 566 -7.47 8.71 -30.98
C VAL A 566 -6.51 9.57 -30.18
N ILE A 567 -6.51 10.87 -30.42
CA ILE A 567 -5.60 11.82 -29.79
C ILE A 567 -6.32 12.49 -28.62
N VAL A 568 -5.74 12.43 -27.42
CA VAL A 568 -6.36 12.91 -26.18
C VAL A 568 -5.41 13.81 -25.38
N ASP A 569 -6.00 14.76 -24.65
CA ASP A 569 -5.34 15.55 -23.59
C ASP A 569 -5.64 15.02 -22.18
N ARG A 570 -5.07 15.67 -21.13
CA ARG A 570 -5.10 15.18 -19.71
C ARG A 570 -6.47 14.82 -19.23
N SER A 571 -7.41 15.70 -19.53
CA SER A 571 -8.78 15.54 -19.09
C SER A 571 -9.42 14.23 -19.59
N VAL A 572 -9.18 13.88 -20.86
CA VAL A 572 -9.77 12.69 -21.48
C VAL A 572 -8.93 11.44 -21.16
N ALA A 573 -7.60 11.52 -21.19
CA ALA A 573 -6.76 10.38 -20.87
C ALA A 573 -7.00 9.83 -19.45
N TYR A 574 -7.24 10.72 -18.48
CA TYR A 574 -7.54 10.30 -17.10
C TYR A 574 -8.90 9.59 -16.97
N THR A 575 -9.85 9.85 -17.87
CA THR A 575 -11.19 9.23 -17.88
C THR A 575 -11.37 8.15 -18.94
N LEU A 576 -10.31 7.83 -19.71
CA LEU A 576 -10.28 6.72 -20.66
C LEU A 576 -9.89 5.42 -19.96
N TRP A 577 -10.59 4.34 -20.30
CA TRP A 577 -10.42 3.00 -19.78
C TRP A 577 -10.20 2.00 -20.89
N GLN A 578 -9.38 0.98 -20.61
CA GLN A 578 -9.13 -0.15 -21.50
C GLN A 578 -9.38 -1.46 -20.76
N PRO A 579 -10.65 -1.81 -20.47
CA PRO A 579 -10.97 -3.13 -19.90
C PRO A 579 -10.78 -4.23 -20.95
N MET A 580 -10.46 -5.42 -20.46
CA MET A 580 -10.31 -6.63 -21.29
C MET A 580 -11.59 -7.45 -21.25
N LEU A 581 -11.90 -8.12 -22.36
CA LEU A 581 -13.02 -9.04 -22.51
C LEU A 581 -12.71 -10.43 -21.93
N SER A 582 -11.44 -10.74 -21.70
CA SER A 582 -10.99 -11.93 -20.97
C SER A 582 -10.25 -11.58 -19.69
N ASN A 583 -10.32 -12.51 -18.74
CA ASN A 583 -9.62 -12.44 -17.47
C ASN A 583 -8.25 -13.14 -17.56
N SER A 584 -7.50 -12.89 -18.65
CA SER A 584 -6.13 -13.35 -18.79
C SER A 584 -5.15 -12.26 -18.31
N PRO A 585 -4.08 -12.62 -17.57
CA PRO A 585 -2.95 -11.71 -17.33
C PRO A 585 -2.24 -11.30 -18.63
N HIS A 586 -2.34 -12.13 -19.67
CA HIS A 586 -1.80 -11.91 -21.01
C HIS A 586 -2.90 -11.66 -22.05
N ALA A 587 -4.02 -11.06 -21.62
CA ALA A 587 -5.15 -10.81 -22.52
C ALA A 587 -4.68 -10.05 -23.78
N PRO A 588 -4.98 -10.56 -24.99
CA PRO A 588 -4.51 -9.98 -26.25
C PRO A 588 -5.23 -8.66 -26.56
N LEU A 589 -4.60 -7.79 -27.35
CA LEU A 589 -5.13 -6.45 -27.63
C LEU A 589 -6.45 -6.47 -28.43
N GLU A 590 -6.72 -7.57 -29.14
CA GLU A 590 -7.97 -7.90 -29.84
C GLU A 590 -9.16 -8.07 -28.89
N GLU A 591 -8.88 -8.43 -27.65
CA GLU A 591 -9.88 -8.61 -26.59
C GLU A 591 -10.01 -7.35 -25.73
N SER A 592 -9.48 -6.21 -26.16
CA SER A 592 -9.62 -4.95 -25.42
C SER A 592 -10.68 -4.04 -26.04
N VAL A 593 -11.40 -3.31 -25.20
CA VAL A 593 -12.30 -2.23 -25.61
C VAL A 593 -11.79 -0.91 -25.03
N LEU A 594 -12.14 0.22 -25.65
CA LEU A 594 -11.84 1.55 -25.10
C LEU A 594 -13.15 2.20 -24.66
N VAL A 595 -13.18 2.72 -23.43
CA VAL A 595 -14.35 3.36 -22.82
C VAL A 595 -13.94 4.71 -22.25
N VAL A 596 -14.56 5.79 -22.70
CA VAL A 596 -14.28 7.16 -22.27
C VAL A 596 -15.44 7.68 -21.44
N GLY A 597 -15.13 8.30 -20.29
CA GLY A 597 -16.09 9.10 -19.52
C GLY A 597 -16.30 8.68 -18.06
N PRO A 598 -16.68 7.42 -17.77
CA PRO A 598 -16.96 6.96 -16.40
C PRO A 598 -15.80 7.19 -15.42
N HIS A 599 -16.13 7.33 -14.13
CA HIS A 599 -15.15 7.45 -13.06
C HIS A 599 -14.30 6.18 -12.92
N LEU A 600 -14.90 5.01 -13.15
CA LEU A 600 -14.21 3.72 -13.16
C LEU A 600 -14.92 2.76 -14.13
N VAL A 601 -14.16 1.92 -14.83
CA VAL A 601 -14.70 0.76 -15.55
C VAL A 601 -14.01 -0.48 -14.99
N ARG A 602 -14.79 -1.34 -14.32
CA ARG A 602 -14.31 -2.53 -13.59
C ARG A 602 -14.19 -3.73 -14.51
N THR A 603 -15.23 -4.00 -15.31
CA THR A 603 -15.28 -5.16 -16.19
C THR A 603 -15.99 -4.85 -17.52
N ALA A 604 -15.68 -5.64 -18.53
CA ALA A 604 -16.33 -5.62 -19.83
C ALA A 604 -16.57 -7.06 -20.33
N ALA A 605 -17.73 -7.31 -20.93
CA ALA A 605 -18.04 -8.58 -21.57
C ALA A 605 -18.88 -8.34 -22.83
N LEU A 606 -18.54 -9.02 -23.93
CA LEU A 606 -19.25 -8.90 -25.20
C LEU A 606 -19.94 -10.22 -25.53
N SER A 607 -21.26 -10.20 -25.71
CA SER A 607 -22.05 -11.37 -26.13
C SER A 607 -23.15 -10.93 -27.11
N ASP A 608 -23.29 -11.64 -28.23
CA ASP A 608 -24.34 -11.42 -29.24
C ASP A 608 -24.49 -9.94 -29.67
N GLY A 609 -23.36 -9.23 -29.78
CA GLY A 609 -23.31 -7.82 -30.15
C GLY A 609 -23.76 -6.84 -29.06
N THR A 610 -23.98 -7.30 -27.84
CA THR A 610 -24.22 -6.46 -26.65
C THR A 610 -22.96 -6.39 -25.79
N LEU A 611 -22.42 -5.19 -25.59
CA LEU A 611 -21.32 -4.96 -24.67
C LEU A 611 -21.88 -4.62 -23.28
N THR A 612 -21.63 -5.50 -22.30
CA THR A 612 -21.94 -5.26 -20.90
C THR A 612 -20.72 -4.66 -20.20
N LEU A 613 -20.91 -3.51 -19.57
CA LEU A 613 -19.91 -2.79 -18.77
C LEU A 613 -20.38 -2.71 -17.33
N ALA A 614 -19.45 -2.87 -16.40
CA ALA A 614 -19.67 -2.60 -14.99
C ALA A 614 -18.66 -1.54 -14.53
N GLY A 615 -19.10 -0.52 -13.81
CA GLY A 615 -18.22 0.54 -13.36
C GLY A 615 -18.90 1.52 -12.41
N ASP A 616 -18.22 2.64 -12.22
CA ASP A 616 -18.64 3.71 -11.33
C ASP A 616 -18.72 5.03 -12.09
N TYR A 617 -19.73 5.84 -11.80
CA TYR A 617 -19.92 7.16 -12.40
C TYR A 617 -20.72 8.08 -11.47
N SER A 618 -20.70 9.37 -11.77
CA SER A 618 -21.44 10.39 -11.03
C SER A 618 -21.99 11.43 -12.00
N GLY A 619 -23.12 12.02 -11.66
CA GLY A 619 -23.81 13.04 -12.44
C GLY A 619 -24.23 12.54 -13.81
N THR A 620 -24.41 13.49 -14.72
CA THR A 620 -24.54 13.22 -16.15
C THR A 620 -23.14 13.01 -16.73
N THR A 621 -22.81 11.78 -17.09
CA THR A 621 -21.51 11.41 -17.65
C THR A 621 -21.65 11.04 -19.12
N ALA A 622 -20.93 11.74 -20.00
CA ALA A 622 -20.83 11.34 -21.40
C ALA A 622 -20.11 9.98 -21.52
N LEU A 623 -20.59 9.10 -22.38
CA LEU A 623 -20.01 7.79 -22.62
C LEU A 623 -19.64 7.64 -24.09
N GLU A 624 -18.39 7.28 -24.37
CA GLU A 624 -17.97 6.88 -25.71
C GLU A 624 -17.20 5.56 -25.67
N VAL A 625 -17.58 4.63 -26.54
CA VAL A 625 -17.04 3.27 -26.55
C VAL A 625 -16.58 2.85 -27.94
N PHE A 626 -15.33 2.42 -28.02
CA PHE A 626 -14.78 1.72 -29.17
C PHE A 626 -14.76 0.23 -28.84
N ALA A 627 -15.63 -0.55 -29.47
CA ALA A 627 -15.68 -2.00 -29.31
C ALA A 627 -16.13 -2.65 -30.63
N ALA A 628 -15.26 -3.48 -31.22
CA ALA A 628 -15.60 -4.30 -32.38
C ALA A 628 -16.79 -5.22 -32.06
N GLY A 629 -17.69 -5.41 -33.02
CA GLY A 629 -18.87 -6.27 -32.88
C GLY A 629 -19.98 -5.75 -31.96
N ALA A 630 -19.76 -4.71 -31.16
CA ALA A 630 -20.79 -4.12 -30.31
C ALA A 630 -21.80 -3.30 -31.12
N THR A 631 -23.08 -3.48 -30.83
CA THR A 631 -24.22 -2.79 -31.45
C THR A 631 -25.12 -2.12 -30.41
N SER A 632 -25.07 -2.58 -29.16
CA SER A 632 -25.74 -1.99 -28.00
C SER A 632 -24.81 -2.03 -26.78
N ILE A 633 -25.10 -1.18 -25.80
CA ILE A 633 -24.37 -1.10 -24.53
C ILE A 633 -25.34 -1.32 -23.38
N VAL A 634 -24.92 -2.15 -22.42
CA VAL A 634 -25.52 -2.26 -21.11
C VAL A 634 -24.49 -1.81 -20.08
N PHE A 635 -24.80 -0.82 -19.25
CA PHE A 635 -23.92 -0.34 -18.18
C PHE A 635 -24.59 -0.58 -16.82
N ASN A 636 -23.93 -1.27 -15.90
CA ASN A 636 -24.48 -1.65 -14.58
C ASN A 636 -25.89 -2.29 -14.68
N GLY A 637 -26.11 -3.11 -15.71
CA GLY A 637 -27.40 -3.78 -15.96
C GLY A 637 -28.47 -2.91 -16.63
N GLN A 638 -28.19 -1.63 -16.93
CA GLN A 638 -29.10 -0.73 -17.61
C GLN A 638 -28.73 -0.56 -19.09
N GLU A 639 -29.71 -0.67 -19.99
CA GLU A 639 -29.51 -0.43 -21.42
C GLU A 639 -29.27 1.07 -21.69
N ILE A 640 -28.17 1.38 -22.38
CA ILE A 640 -27.82 2.76 -22.72
C ILE A 640 -28.27 3.04 -24.15
N THR A 641 -29.03 4.11 -24.33
CA THR A 641 -29.37 4.58 -25.67
C THR A 641 -28.12 5.16 -26.32
N THR A 642 -27.63 4.48 -27.35
CA THR A 642 -26.40 4.88 -28.06
C THR A 642 -26.67 5.27 -29.50
N SER A 643 -25.84 6.15 -30.05
CA SER A 643 -25.73 6.37 -31.49
C SER A 643 -24.32 6.05 -31.98
N LYS A 644 -24.20 5.60 -33.23
CA LYS A 644 -22.91 5.25 -33.83
C LYS A 644 -22.31 6.48 -34.51
N THR A 645 -21.05 6.78 -34.21
CA THR A 645 -20.31 7.88 -34.84
C THR A 645 -19.85 7.49 -36.25
N ASP A 646 -19.47 8.49 -37.05
CA ASP A 646 -18.95 8.27 -38.42
C ASP A 646 -17.64 7.45 -38.43
N TYR A 647 -16.89 7.46 -37.32
CA TYR A 647 -15.67 6.68 -37.11
C TYR A 647 -15.91 5.40 -36.29
N GLY A 648 -17.17 5.06 -36.00
CA GLY A 648 -17.62 3.74 -35.59
C GLY A 648 -17.67 3.46 -34.09
N SER A 649 -17.35 4.43 -33.23
CA SER A 649 -17.63 4.33 -31.79
C SER A 649 -19.14 4.43 -31.50
N LEU A 650 -19.55 3.95 -30.34
CA LEU A 650 -20.89 4.15 -29.79
C LEU A 650 -20.84 5.26 -28.76
N VAL A 651 -21.69 6.27 -28.89
CA VAL A 651 -21.81 7.39 -27.94
C VAL A 651 -23.17 7.38 -27.26
N GLY A 652 -23.18 7.65 -25.96
CA GLY A 652 -24.37 7.71 -25.12
C GLY A 652 -24.13 8.57 -23.87
N THR A 653 -25.05 8.50 -22.93
CA THR A 653 -24.98 9.23 -21.66
C THR A 653 -25.38 8.31 -20.52
N LEU A 654 -24.61 8.37 -19.43
CA LEU A 654 -24.96 7.78 -18.14
C LEU A 654 -25.60 8.87 -17.27
N GLU A 655 -26.73 8.56 -16.64
CA GLU A 655 -27.43 9.47 -15.75
C GLU A 655 -27.45 8.88 -14.34
N ALA A 656 -26.92 9.63 -13.37
CA ALA A 656 -27.09 9.33 -11.96
C ALA A 656 -28.26 10.17 -11.42
N ASP A 657 -29.34 9.54 -10.97
CA ASP A 657 -30.52 10.30 -10.48
C ASP A 657 -30.19 11.14 -9.22
N ILE A 658 -29.12 10.79 -8.50
CA ILE A 658 -28.69 11.39 -7.23
C ILE A 658 -27.18 11.25 -7.09
N ASP A 659 -26.44 12.36 -7.08
CA ASP A 659 -24.97 12.35 -6.84
C ASP A 659 -24.62 12.27 -5.36
N HIS A 660 -25.50 12.80 -4.51
CA HIS A 660 -25.36 12.87 -3.07
C HIS A 660 -26.69 12.51 -2.41
N PRO A 661 -26.93 11.23 -2.09
CA PRO A 661 -28.13 10.89 -1.35
C PRO A 661 -28.15 11.65 -0.04
N LYS A 662 -29.33 12.19 0.32
CA LYS A 662 -29.54 12.81 1.62
C LYS A 662 -29.58 11.71 2.66
N LEU A 663 -28.43 11.41 3.24
CA LEU A 663 -28.30 10.49 4.37
C LEU A 663 -28.45 11.28 5.67
N ASP A 664 -29.29 10.79 6.59
CA ASP A 664 -29.35 11.31 7.97
C ASP A 664 -28.26 10.63 8.81
N ILE A 665 -27.03 11.16 8.72
CA ILE A 665 -25.83 10.62 9.38
C ILE A 665 -25.44 11.42 10.62
N SER A 666 -26.41 11.67 11.50
CA SER A 666 -26.20 12.44 12.72
C SER A 666 -25.94 11.55 13.94
N LEU A 667 -24.85 11.82 14.67
CA LEU A 667 -24.54 11.16 15.94
C LEU A 667 -25.25 11.90 17.09
N THR A 668 -26.42 11.37 17.50
CA THR A 668 -27.25 11.94 18.57
C THR A 668 -27.39 10.95 19.73
N ASN A 669 -28.07 11.32 20.82
CA ASN A 669 -28.46 10.39 21.91
C ASN A 669 -27.29 9.61 22.55
N TRP A 670 -26.20 10.30 22.87
CA TRP A 670 -25.07 9.67 23.56
C TRP A 670 -25.40 9.31 25.01
N SER A 671 -24.97 8.11 25.40
CA SER A 671 -24.90 7.64 26.78
C SER A 671 -23.45 7.62 27.24
N VAL A 672 -23.20 7.86 28.53
CA VAL A 672 -21.86 7.91 29.10
C VAL A 672 -21.78 7.13 30.41
N GLN A 673 -20.63 6.50 30.65
CA GLN A 673 -20.31 5.84 31.90
C GLN A 673 -18.85 6.09 32.30
N ASP A 674 -18.58 6.04 33.61
CA ASP A 674 -17.21 6.05 34.15
C ASP A 674 -16.41 4.88 33.60
N GLY A 675 -15.29 5.18 32.94
CA GLY A 675 -14.43 4.20 32.26
C GLY A 675 -13.17 3.83 33.05
N LEU A 676 -12.99 4.34 34.27
CA LEU A 676 -11.83 4.02 35.12
C LEU A 676 -12.19 3.74 36.59
N PRO A 677 -13.16 2.87 36.91
CA PRO A 677 -13.51 2.56 38.30
C PRO A 677 -12.31 2.04 39.11
N GLU A 678 -11.29 1.52 38.44
CA GLU A 678 -10.09 0.93 39.03
C GLU A 678 -9.17 1.96 39.69
N ARG A 679 -9.50 3.25 39.62
CA ARG A 679 -8.80 4.28 40.42
C ARG A 679 -9.19 4.21 41.89
N MET A 680 -10.38 3.68 42.21
CA MET A 680 -10.93 3.68 43.56
C MET A 680 -10.26 2.63 44.46
N LEU A 681 -10.25 2.92 45.76
CA LEU A 681 -9.66 2.06 46.79
C LEU A 681 -10.47 0.77 47.00
N ASP A 682 -11.80 0.84 46.88
CA ASP A 682 -12.75 -0.26 47.10
C ASP A 682 -13.02 -1.10 45.85
N TYR A 683 -12.41 -0.77 44.71
CA TYR A 683 -12.48 -1.58 43.51
C TYR A 683 -11.76 -2.93 43.72
N ASP A 684 -12.49 -4.02 43.43
CA ASP A 684 -12.00 -5.40 43.53
C ASP A 684 -11.28 -5.81 42.23
N ASP A 685 -9.97 -5.97 42.30
CA ASP A 685 -9.13 -6.43 41.20
C ASP A 685 -8.76 -7.92 41.34
N SER A 686 -9.51 -8.71 42.12
CA SER A 686 -9.24 -10.15 42.35
C SER A 686 -9.68 -11.05 41.19
N GLY A 687 -10.53 -10.55 40.29
CA GLY A 687 -11.15 -11.26 39.16
C GLY A 687 -10.20 -11.58 38.00
N ALA A 688 -10.76 -12.20 36.96
CA ALA A 688 -10.01 -12.70 35.81
C ALA A 688 -9.47 -11.60 34.88
N GLY A 689 -9.97 -10.36 35.01
CA GLY A 689 -9.46 -9.19 34.29
C GLY A 689 -8.06 -8.75 34.73
N TRP A 690 -7.58 -9.25 35.88
CA TRP A 690 -6.32 -8.83 36.49
C TRP A 690 -5.38 -10.01 36.74
N ARG A 691 -4.12 -9.84 36.34
CA ARG A 691 -3.05 -10.81 36.60
C ARG A 691 -2.14 -10.29 37.72
N ALA A 692 -1.69 -11.18 38.60
CA ALA A 692 -0.64 -10.85 39.55
C ALA A 692 0.65 -10.54 38.77
N ALA A 693 1.25 -9.38 39.04
CA ALA A 693 2.53 -9.00 38.48
C ALA A 693 3.63 -9.29 39.50
N ASP A 694 4.04 -10.56 39.58
CA ASP A 694 4.88 -11.11 40.65
C ASP A 694 6.18 -11.79 40.14
N LYS A 695 6.45 -11.70 38.83
CA LYS A 695 7.69 -12.21 38.23
C LYS A 695 8.89 -11.42 38.75
N ASN A 696 9.91 -12.11 39.26
CA ASN A 696 11.13 -11.47 39.78
C ASN A 696 12.32 -11.53 38.80
N THR A 697 12.12 -12.07 37.61
CA THR A 697 13.12 -12.23 36.55
C THR A 697 12.44 -12.12 35.19
N THR A 698 13.19 -11.69 34.18
CA THR A 698 12.76 -11.63 32.77
C THR A 698 13.94 -11.97 31.87
N SER A 699 13.65 -12.65 30.75
CA SER A 699 14.63 -12.89 29.68
C SER A 699 14.82 -11.68 28.77
N ASN A 700 14.02 -10.61 28.95
CA ASN A 700 14.11 -9.40 28.15
C ASN A 700 15.52 -8.78 28.33
N PRO A 701 16.19 -8.37 27.23
CA PRO A 701 17.52 -7.77 27.31
C PRO A 701 17.55 -6.45 28.11
N ARG A 702 16.42 -5.74 28.18
CA ARG A 702 16.25 -4.58 29.04
C ARG A 702 15.68 -5.01 30.39
N GLN A 703 16.54 -5.08 31.40
CA GLN A 703 16.15 -5.41 32.76
C GLN A 703 15.42 -4.24 33.44
N PRO A 704 14.45 -4.49 34.35
CA PRO A 704 13.77 -3.43 35.07
C PRO A 704 14.67 -2.86 36.18
N ASP A 705 14.44 -1.58 36.51
CA ASP A 705 15.16 -0.90 37.59
C ASP A 705 14.62 -1.29 38.98
N THR A 706 13.38 -1.78 39.03
CA THR A 706 12.70 -2.25 40.25
C THR A 706 12.00 -3.58 40.01
N LEU A 707 11.88 -4.41 41.05
CA LEU A 707 11.11 -5.66 41.02
C LEU A 707 9.79 -5.51 41.79
N PRO A 708 8.74 -6.28 41.43
CA PRO A 708 8.68 -7.30 40.37
C PRO A 708 8.75 -6.70 38.95
N VAL A 709 8.92 -7.56 37.93
CA VAL A 709 8.92 -7.15 36.51
C VAL A 709 7.53 -6.64 36.14
N LEU A 710 7.45 -5.40 35.67
CA LEU A 710 6.19 -4.75 35.29
C LEU A 710 6.14 -4.51 33.76
N TYR A 711 6.35 -5.56 32.97
CA TYR A 711 6.27 -5.53 31.50
C TYR A 711 5.01 -6.27 31.05
N GLY A 712 4.16 -5.65 30.24
CA GLY A 712 2.88 -6.23 29.78
C GLY A 712 3.05 -7.55 29.05
N ASP A 713 4.08 -7.66 28.19
CA ASP A 713 4.34 -8.87 27.40
C ASP A 713 4.63 -10.10 28.28
N GLU A 714 5.26 -9.90 29.44
CA GLU A 714 5.49 -10.95 30.43
C GLU A 714 4.20 -11.53 31.03
N TYR A 715 3.10 -10.79 30.92
CA TYR A 715 1.78 -11.21 31.40
C TYR A 715 0.80 -11.43 30.25
N GLY A 716 1.27 -11.56 29.00
CA GLY A 716 0.44 -11.86 27.84
C GLY A 716 -0.39 -10.67 27.32
N PHE A 717 0.03 -9.44 27.62
CA PHE A 717 -0.64 -8.21 27.18
C PHE A 717 0.27 -7.40 26.25
N HIS A 718 -0.08 -7.35 24.97
CA HIS A 718 0.83 -6.96 23.89
C HIS A 718 0.45 -5.67 23.15
N ALA A 719 -0.73 -5.11 23.42
CA ALA A 719 -1.25 -3.96 22.70
C ALA A 719 -2.13 -3.06 23.57
N GLN A 720 -2.31 -1.82 23.11
CA GLN A 720 -3.20 -0.82 23.69
C GLN A 720 -2.99 -0.58 25.20
N ASN A 721 -3.97 0.01 25.87
CA ASN A 721 -3.80 0.48 27.24
C ASN A 721 -3.49 -0.65 28.23
N LEU A 722 -2.64 -0.35 29.21
CA LEU A 722 -2.32 -1.22 30.34
C LEU A 722 -2.66 -0.49 31.64
N LEU A 723 -3.24 -1.19 32.61
CA LEU A 723 -3.53 -0.67 33.94
C LEU A 723 -2.71 -1.44 34.97
N TRP A 724 -1.98 -0.72 35.82
CA TRP A 724 -1.17 -1.30 36.89
C TRP A 724 -1.69 -0.86 38.25
N ARG A 725 -1.91 -1.80 39.17
CA ARG A 725 -2.33 -1.53 40.56
C ARG A 725 -1.25 -1.98 41.54
N GLY A 726 -0.53 -1.02 42.11
CA GLY A 726 0.52 -1.23 43.10
C GLY A 726 0.03 -0.99 44.51
N ARG A 727 0.10 -2.01 45.37
CA ARG A 727 -0.33 -1.94 46.78
C ARG A 727 0.84 -1.64 47.69
N PHE A 728 0.60 -0.86 48.73
CA PHE A 728 1.54 -0.68 49.83
C PHE A 728 0.79 -0.26 51.09
N SER A 729 1.39 -0.53 52.26
CA SER A 729 0.89 0.02 53.52
C SER A 729 1.76 1.20 53.94
N ASP A 730 1.14 2.31 54.34
CA ASP A 730 1.89 3.45 54.89
C ASP A 730 1.82 3.48 56.42
N ASN A 731 2.99 3.55 57.05
CA ASN A 731 3.14 3.77 58.49
C ASN A 731 3.51 5.24 58.82
N GLY A 732 3.21 6.18 57.92
CA GLY A 732 3.43 7.63 58.07
C GLY A 732 4.70 8.17 57.43
N THR A 733 5.34 7.38 56.55
CA THR A 733 6.63 7.71 55.93
C THR A 733 6.52 7.96 54.43
N ALA A 734 5.50 7.43 53.75
CA ALA A 734 5.29 7.62 52.31
C ALA A 734 5.12 9.11 51.97
N ARG A 735 5.82 9.58 50.93
CA ARG A 735 5.70 10.99 50.46
C ARG A 735 5.32 11.13 48.99
N GLY A 736 5.50 10.07 48.21
CA GLY A 736 5.29 10.10 46.78
C GLY A 736 5.80 8.83 46.10
N VAL A 737 5.81 8.84 44.78
CA VAL A 737 6.33 7.76 43.93
C VAL A 737 7.15 8.35 42.79
N PHE A 738 8.28 7.73 42.48
CA PHE A 738 8.98 7.92 41.21
C PHE A 738 8.53 6.83 40.23
N LEU A 739 8.08 7.23 39.05
CA LEU A 739 7.66 6.34 37.97
C LEU A 739 8.53 6.58 36.74
N ASN A 740 8.99 5.49 36.12
CA ASN A 740 9.65 5.49 34.81
C ASN A 740 8.94 4.48 33.90
N VAL A 741 8.20 4.97 32.91
CA VAL A 741 7.24 4.18 32.13
C VAL A 741 7.65 4.18 30.65
N ILE A 742 7.63 3.01 30.03
CA ILE A 742 7.94 2.79 28.62
C ILE A 742 6.72 2.28 27.87
N GLY A 743 6.27 3.00 26.85
CA GLY A 743 5.10 2.63 26.05
C GLY A 743 5.29 2.74 24.54
N GLY A 744 6.52 3.00 24.09
CA GLY A 744 6.82 3.38 22.71
C GLY A 744 6.71 4.90 22.51
N SER A 745 7.28 5.41 21.43
CA SER A 745 7.16 6.84 21.08
C SER A 745 5.68 7.27 21.04
N SER A 746 5.40 8.53 21.37
CA SER A 746 4.03 9.08 21.46
C SER A 746 3.15 8.50 22.58
N SER A 747 3.66 7.59 23.42
CA SER A 747 2.95 7.05 24.59
C SER A 747 2.79 8.09 25.70
N GLY A 748 1.72 7.95 26.50
CA GLY A 748 1.48 8.73 27.71
C GLY A 748 0.99 7.85 28.86
N TRP A 749 0.99 8.38 30.08
CA TRP A 749 0.47 7.69 31.26
C TRP A 749 -0.08 8.67 32.29
N SER A 750 -0.97 8.20 33.15
CA SER A 750 -1.61 8.95 34.24
C SER A 750 -1.65 8.09 35.50
N ALA A 751 -1.55 8.71 36.67
CA ALA A 751 -1.53 8.00 37.95
C ALA A 751 -2.53 8.56 38.96
N TRP A 752 -3.11 7.66 39.75
CA TRP A 752 -4.03 7.97 40.86
C TRP A 752 -3.63 7.19 42.11
N LEU A 753 -3.83 7.79 43.29
CA LEU A 753 -3.72 7.12 44.58
C LEU A 753 -5.07 7.17 45.28
N ASN A 754 -5.65 6.00 45.54
CA ASN A 754 -6.93 5.86 46.25
C ASN A 754 -8.05 6.75 45.67
N GLY A 755 -8.13 6.85 44.35
CA GLY A 755 -9.09 7.67 43.62
C GLY A 755 -8.66 9.11 43.35
N GLN A 756 -7.61 9.61 44.00
CA GLN A 756 -7.11 10.97 43.79
C GLN A 756 -6.05 11.01 42.70
N TYR A 757 -6.24 11.90 41.72
CA TYR A 757 -5.28 12.10 40.64
C TYR A 757 -3.96 12.69 41.14
N LEU A 758 -2.85 12.07 40.74
CA LEU A 758 -1.50 12.50 41.11
C LEU A 758 -0.81 13.31 40.00
N GLY A 759 -0.96 12.90 38.75
CA GLY A 759 -0.23 13.49 37.62
C GLY A 759 -0.25 12.61 36.37
N SER A 760 0.27 13.17 35.27
CA SER A 760 0.38 12.49 33.98
C SER A 760 1.65 12.90 33.25
N ALA A 761 2.22 11.97 32.48
CA ALA A 761 3.14 12.30 31.40
C ALA A 761 2.40 12.21 30.06
N LEU A 762 2.37 13.33 29.33
CA LEU A 762 1.59 13.44 28.08
C LEU A 762 2.26 12.75 26.88
N GLY A 763 3.57 12.53 26.94
CA GLY A 763 4.36 12.00 25.83
C GLY A 763 4.65 12.99 24.71
N ASN A 764 5.49 12.58 23.77
CA ASN A 764 5.69 13.23 22.47
C ASN A 764 6.32 12.23 21.48
N THR A 765 6.49 12.64 20.23
CA THR A 765 7.01 11.80 19.13
C THR A 765 8.47 11.35 19.29
N SER A 766 9.23 11.96 20.21
CA SER A 766 10.66 11.70 20.41
C SER A 766 10.97 10.82 21.63
N LEU A 767 9.99 10.60 22.52
CA LEU A 767 10.20 9.92 23.80
C LEU A 767 9.45 8.59 23.82
N SER A 768 10.19 7.48 23.83
CA SER A 768 9.62 6.14 24.04
C SER A 768 9.43 5.78 25.51
N THR A 769 10.12 6.50 26.40
CA THR A 769 10.09 6.35 27.86
C THR A 769 9.92 7.73 28.49
N THR A 770 9.04 7.85 29.48
CA THR A 770 8.85 9.08 30.26
C THR A 770 8.86 8.77 31.75
N ASN A 771 9.40 9.69 32.55
CA ASN A 771 9.45 9.55 34.00
C ASN A 771 8.93 10.81 34.69
N ASP A 772 8.42 10.63 35.90
CA ASP A 772 8.06 11.73 36.78
C ASP A 772 8.11 11.31 38.25
N THR A 773 8.21 12.30 39.14
CA THR A 773 8.10 12.13 40.59
C THR A 773 6.82 12.78 41.09
N LEU A 774 5.88 11.95 41.54
CA LEU A 774 4.57 12.39 41.99
C LEU A 774 4.49 12.41 43.51
N THR A 775 3.96 13.49 44.07
CA THR A 775 3.74 13.62 45.52
C THR A 775 2.36 13.12 45.89
N PHE A 776 2.25 12.39 47.01
CA PHE A 776 0.94 11.85 47.43
C PHE A 776 0.03 12.88 48.10
N GLY A 777 0.57 13.95 48.70
CA GLY A 777 -0.23 14.96 49.39
C GLY A 777 -1.20 14.33 50.40
N ASP A 778 -2.49 14.70 50.29
CA ASP A 778 -3.56 14.22 51.16
C ASP A 778 -4.25 12.93 50.65
N ALA A 779 -3.72 12.29 49.60
CA ALA A 779 -4.31 11.07 49.02
C ALA A 779 -4.05 9.80 49.85
N LEU A 780 -3.14 9.86 50.82
CA LEU A 780 -2.80 8.73 51.69
C LEU A 780 -3.93 8.41 52.69
N VAL A 781 -4.21 7.12 52.86
CA VAL A 781 -5.11 6.61 53.90
C VAL A 781 -4.36 5.76 54.92
N SER A 782 -4.92 5.66 56.13
CA SER A 782 -4.42 4.73 57.15
C SER A 782 -4.63 3.28 56.69
N GLY A 783 -3.56 2.50 56.59
CA GLY A 783 -3.61 1.10 56.16
C GLY A 783 -3.11 0.89 54.73
N GLU A 784 -3.80 0.06 53.96
CA GLU A 784 -3.45 -0.23 52.56
C GLU A 784 -3.81 0.96 51.65
N ASN A 785 -2.88 1.27 50.76
CA ASN A 785 -3.00 2.28 49.72
C ASN A 785 -2.77 1.62 48.36
N ILE A 786 -3.45 2.13 47.33
CA ILE A 786 -3.40 1.59 45.97
C ILE A 786 -3.05 2.69 44.98
N LEU A 787 -1.89 2.53 44.34
CA LEU A 787 -1.48 3.34 43.21
C LEU A 787 -1.99 2.68 41.92
N LEU A 788 -2.86 3.38 41.18
CA LEU A 788 -3.22 3.03 39.81
C LEU A 788 -2.30 3.80 38.84
N VAL A 789 -1.74 3.11 37.85
CA VAL A 789 -1.09 3.72 36.68
C VAL A 789 -1.80 3.24 35.42
N LEU A 790 -2.47 4.16 34.72
CA LEU A 790 -2.98 3.93 33.36
C LEU A 790 -1.89 4.34 32.37
N GLN A 791 -1.53 3.42 31.49
CA GLN A 791 -0.50 3.60 30.49
C GLN A 791 -1.07 3.35 29.09
N ASP A 792 -0.59 4.11 28.12
CA ASP A 792 -0.77 3.81 26.71
C ASP A 792 0.34 2.87 26.18
N ASN A 793 -0.02 1.97 25.26
CA ASN A 793 0.93 1.19 24.46
C ASN A 793 0.71 1.56 23.00
N MET A 794 1.73 2.14 22.37
CA MET A 794 1.67 2.59 20.98
C MET A 794 2.11 1.49 20.00
N GLY A 795 2.19 0.23 20.44
CA GLY A 795 2.78 -0.87 19.68
C GLY A 795 4.27 -1.02 19.97
N HIS A 796 4.91 -2.04 19.41
CA HIS A 796 6.34 -2.33 19.49
C HIS A 796 7.10 -1.76 18.29
N ASP A 797 8.37 -1.40 18.51
CA ASP A 797 9.22 -0.88 17.43
C ASP A 797 9.47 -1.98 16.39
N GLN A 798 9.56 -1.65 15.10
CA GLN A 798 9.68 -2.68 14.07
C GLN A 798 11.11 -3.27 13.93
N THR A 799 12.19 -2.51 14.22
CA THR A 799 13.58 -2.96 13.98
C THR A 799 14.36 -3.32 15.26
N THR A 800 15.53 -2.71 15.49
CA THR A 800 16.44 -3.04 16.61
C THR A 800 15.81 -2.80 17.99
N GLY A 801 14.72 -2.02 18.07
CA GLY A 801 13.94 -1.78 19.27
C GLY A 801 12.82 -2.80 19.53
N VAL A 802 12.67 -3.85 18.72
CA VAL A 802 11.50 -4.76 18.77
C VAL A 802 11.30 -5.45 20.12
N LEU A 803 12.38 -5.66 20.90
CA LEU A 803 12.32 -6.23 22.25
C LEU A 803 12.20 -5.17 23.36
N ASN A 804 12.07 -3.88 23.04
CA ASN A 804 11.82 -2.86 24.04
C ASN A 804 10.50 -3.18 24.76
N PRO A 805 10.48 -3.34 26.10
CA PRO A 805 9.27 -3.72 26.81
C PRO A 805 8.20 -2.62 26.74
N ARG A 806 6.96 -2.98 27.08
CA ARG A 806 5.87 -2.04 27.35
C ARG A 806 5.45 -2.19 28.81
N GLY A 807 5.55 -1.14 29.61
CA GLY A 807 5.22 -1.19 31.03
C GLY A 807 5.99 -0.20 31.89
N ILE A 808 6.24 -0.57 33.15
CA ILE A 808 6.93 0.26 34.14
C ILE A 808 8.35 -0.29 34.37
N LEU A 809 9.36 0.53 34.07
CA LEU A 809 10.77 0.21 34.32
C LEU A 809 11.15 0.43 35.78
N ASN A 810 10.62 1.48 36.39
CA ASN A 810 10.89 1.85 37.78
C ASN A 810 9.61 2.32 38.45
N ALA A 811 9.29 1.72 39.60
CA ALA A 811 8.31 2.23 40.54
C ALA A 811 8.91 2.24 41.95
N THR A 812 9.37 3.42 42.40
CA THR A 812 10.00 3.58 43.72
C THR A 812 9.16 4.47 44.61
N LEU A 813 8.71 3.96 45.77
CA LEU A 813 8.06 4.77 46.80
C LEU A 813 9.08 5.67 47.50
N LEU A 814 8.72 6.94 47.66
CA LEU A 814 9.51 7.92 48.40
C LEU A 814 9.21 7.83 49.90
N GLY A 815 10.26 7.88 50.72
CA GLY A 815 10.15 7.78 52.18
C GLY A 815 10.49 6.41 52.77
N GLY A 816 11.05 5.49 51.97
CA GLY A 816 11.61 4.22 52.44
C GLY A 816 10.62 3.06 52.52
N ASN A 817 9.39 3.23 52.03
CA ASN A 817 8.41 2.15 51.87
C ASN A 817 8.68 1.34 50.60
N SER A 818 8.03 0.18 50.45
CA SER A 818 8.07 -0.64 49.24
C SER A 818 6.68 -1.13 48.91
N PHE A 819 6.42 -1.37 47.62
CA PHE A 819 5.18 -2.01 47.19
C PHE A 819 5.13 -3.45 47.72
N THR A 820 3.97 -3.86 48.23
CA THR A 820 3.72 -5.21 48.75
C THR A 820 3.28 -6.18 47.65
N SER A 821 2.59 -5.67 46.62
CA SER A 821 2.18 -6.45 45.45
C SER A 821 1.80 -5.54 44.29
N TRP A 822 1.84 -6.09 43.08
CA TRP A 822 1.35 -5.46 41.86
C TRP A 822 0.36 -6.38 41.15
N ARG A 823 -0.62 -5.78 40.48
CA ARG A 823 -1.46 -6.44 39.48
C ARG A 823 -1.48 -5.63 38.18
N VAL A 824 -1.74 -6.31 37.07
CA VAL A 824 -1.86 -5.72 35.74
C VAL A 824 -3.11 -6.19 35.03
N ALA A 825 -3.80 -5.26 34.38
CA ALA A 825 -4.87 -5.55 33.43
C ALA A 825 -4.47 -5.07 32.04
N GLY A 826 -4.67 -5.94 31.06
CA GLY A 826 -4.67 -5.64 29.63
C GLY A 826 -5.97 -6.16 29.02
N LYS A 827 -5.95 -6.51 27.73
CA LYS A 827 -7.15 -7.02 27.04
C LYS A 827 -7.77 -8.24 27.73
N ALA A 828 -9.10 -8.35 27.64
CA ALA A 828 -9.82 -9.49 28.20
C ALA A 828 -9.36 -10.82 27.58
N GLY A 829 -9.27 -11.87 28.41
CA GLY A 829 -8.72 -13.18 28.02
C GLY A 829 -7.20 -13.22 27.81
N GLY A 830 -6.49 -12.09 27.74
CA GLY A 830 -5.05 -12.07 27.44
C GLY A 830 -4.74 -12.82 26.14
N GLN A 831 -3.93 -13.87 26.18
CA GLN A 831 -3.55 -14.62 24.98
C GLN A 831 -4.65 -15.53 24.42
N ASP A 832 -5.77 -15.73 25.13
CA ASP A 832 -6.85 -16.64 24.70
C ASP A 832 -7.65 -16.13 23.49
N ASN A 833 -7.45 -14.86 23.10
CA ASN A 833 -8.05 -14.22 21.92
C ASN A 833 -9.57 -14.43 21.79
N ILE A 834 -10.32 -14.00 22.80
CA ILE A 834 -11.77 -14.21 22.91
C ILE A 834 -12.62 -13.46 21.86
N ASP A 835 -12.00 -12.64 21.01
CA ASP A 835 -12.59 -12.02 19.83
C ASP A 835 -11.71 -12.29 18.59
N PRO A 836 -11.76 -13.52 18.04
CA PRO A 836 -10.89 -13.91 16.94
C PRO A 836 -11.22 -13.19 15.62
N VAL A 837 -12.42 -12.60 15.49
CA VAL A 837 -12.79 -11.84 14.29
C VAL A 837 -12.02 -10.52 14.22
N ARG A 838 -11.86 -9.84 15.36
CA ARG A 838 -11.12 -8.57 15.45
C ARG A 838 -9.64 -8.77 15.82
N GLY A 839 -9.26 -9.98 16.20
CA GLY A 839 -7.88 -10.37 16.39
C GLY A 839 -7.21 -9.79 17.64
N ALA A 840 -5.91 -10.05 17.76
CA ALA A 840 -5.22 -9.94 19.03
C ALA A 840 -4.94 -8.52 19.54
N TYR A 841 -5.10 -7.51 18.68
CA TYR A 841 -4.62 -6.15 18.93
C TYR A 841 -5.76 -5.11 19.10
N ASN A 842 -7.00 -5.49 18.75
CA ASN A 842 -8.15 -4.59 18.70
C ASN A 842 -8.49 -3.96 20.05
N GLU A 843 -8.34 -4.73 21.13
CA GLU A 843 -8.68 -4.34 22.50
C GLU A 843 -7.42 -4.18 23.35
N GLY A 844 -7.50 -3.24 24.30
CA GLY A 844 -6.62 -3.02 25.42
C GLY A 844 -7.25 -3.28 26.77
N GLY A 845 -6.60 -2.76 27.80
CA GLY A 845 -6.97 -2.97 29.19
C GLY A 845 -7.95 -1.97 29.76
N LEU A 846 -8.52 -1.01 29.02
CA LEU A 846 -9.52 -0.11 29.61
C LEU A 846 -10.75 -0.90 30.07
N HIS A 847 -11.42 -0.41 31.12
CA HIS A 847 -12.60 -1.07 31.68
C HIS A 847 -13.67 -1.37 30.63
N ALA A 848 -13.94 -0.41 29.75
CA ALA A 848 -14.86 -0.51 28.64
C ALA A 848 -14.46 -1.59 27.62
N GLU A 849 -13.17 -1.76 27.35
CA GLU A 849 -12.65 -2.79 26.45
C GLU A 849 -12.81 -4.18 27.08
N ARG A 850 -12.36 -4.35 28.34
CA ARG A 850 -12.43 -5.66 29.02
C ARG A 850 -13.86 -6.17 29.14
N LEU A 851 -14.80 -5.29 29.47
CA LEU A 851 -16.21 -5.62 29.60
C LEU A 851 -16.97 -5.61 28.27
N GLY A 852 -16.33 -5.27 27.15
CA GLY A 852 -16.96 -5.28 25.83
C GLY A 852 -18.00 -4.19 25.60
N TRP A 853 -17.89 -3.05 26.29
CA TRP A 853 -18.76 -1.87 26.09
C TRP A 853 -18.56 -1.20 24.72
N HIS A 854 -17.65 -1.65 23.88
CA HIS A 854 -17.54 -1.18 22.49
C HIS A 854 -18.31 -2.09 21.52
N LEU A 855 -18.78 -3.26 21.99
CA LEU A 855 -19.40 -4.28 21.14
C LEU A 855 -20.89 -3.98 20.89
N PRO A 856 -21.41 -4.38 19.71
CA PRO A 856 -22.85 -4.39 19.45
C PRO A 856 -23.61 -5.25 20.47
N GLY A 857 -24.82 -4.84 20.86
CA GLY A 857 -25.70 -5.63 21.73
C GLY A 857 -25.41 -5.55 23.24
N PHE A 858 -24.37 -4.84 23.69
CA PHE A 858 -24.23 -4.49 25.11
C PHE A 858 -25.38 -3.57 25.54
N ASP A 859 -25.95 -3.84 26.71
CA ASP A 859 -27.07 -3.08 27.27
C ASP A 859 -26.57 -1.86 28.06
N ASP A 860 -26.73 -0.67 27.48
CA ASP A 860 -26.41 0.62 28.08
C ASP A 860 -27.66 1.39 28.53
N SER A 861 -28.83 0.74 28.67
CA SER A 861 -30.08 1.43 29.01
C SER A 861 -30.07 2.11 30.38
N GLU A 862 -29.23 1.63 31.30
CA GLU A 862 -29.06 2.19 32.65
C GLU A 862 -27.96 3.27 32.71
N TRP A 863 -27.28 3.57 31.60
CA TRP A 863 -26.27 4.63 31.55
C TRP A 863 -26.93 6.00 31.54
N VAL A 864 -26.20 7.00 32.03
CA VAL A 864 -26.68 8.38 32.03
C VAL A 864 -26.48 9.00 30.65
N THR A 865 -27.39 9.90 30.25
CA THR A 865 -27.21 10.70 29.03
C THR A 865 -26.05 11.68 29.20
N GLY A 866 -25.16 11.74 28.22
CA GLY A 866 -24.04 12.70 28.19
C GLY A 866 -23.21 12.53 26.93
N SER A 867 -22.62 13.61 26.44
CA SER A 867 -21.97 13.65 25.12
C SER A 867 -20.44 13.82 25.19
N PRO A 868 -19.70 13.29 24.20
CA PRO A 868 -18.26 13.54 24.07
C PRO A 868 -17.87 15.03 24.01
N GLN A 869 -18.77 15.88 23.49
CA GLN A 869 -18.57 17.32 23.38
C GLN A 869 -18.65 18.04 24.73
N GLU A 870 -19.37 17.46 25.70
CA GLU A 870 -19.35 17.93 27.10
C GLU A 870 -18.09 17.44 27.82
N GLY A 871 -17.66 16.21 27.53
CA GLY A 871 -16.38 15.66 28.00
C GLY A 871 -16.33 15.39 29.50
N LEU A 872 -15.11 15.42 30.06
CA LEU A 872 -14.83 15.42 31.49
C LEU A 872 -14.38 16.81 31.96
N ASP A 873 -14.65 17.14 33.21
CA ASP A 873 -14.21 18.38 33.87
C ASP A 873 -12.89 18.22 34.66
N SER A 874 -12.33 17.01 34.68
CA SER A 874 -11.14 16.65 35.45
C SER A 874 -10.41 15.45 34.84
N ALA A 875 -9.32 14.99 35.46
CA ALA A 875 -8.53 13.87 34.97
C ALA A 875 -9.23 12.53 35.24
N GLY A 876 -9.37 11.71 34.20
CA GLY A 876 -10.10 10.43 34.29
C GLY A 876 -10.32 9.81 32.91
N VAL A 877 -11.11 8.73 32.88
CA VAL A 877 -11.56 8.10 31.63
C VAL A 877 -13.07 7.94 31.69
N THR A 878 -13.74 8.29 30.60
CA THR A 878 -15.16 7.95 30.37
C THR A 878 -15.29 7.19 29.06
N PHE A 879 -16.37 6.43 28.94
CA PHE A 879 -16.76 5.79 27.70
C PHE A 879 -18.12 6.29 27.27
N TYR A 880 -18.22 6.73 26.02
CA TYR A 880 -19.45 7.20 25.40
C TYR A 880 -19.94 6.16 24.40
N ARG A 881 -21.26 5.94 24.33
CA ARG A 881 -21.91 5.06 23.37
C ARG A 881 -23.06 5.77 22.68
N THR A 882 -23.24 5.49 21.39
CA THR A 882 -24.45 5.84 20.64
C THR A 882 -24.70 4.84 19.52
N THR A 883 -25.84 4.94 18.86
CA THR A 883 -26.20 4.20 17.66
C THR A 883 -26.32 5.13 16.46
N LEU A 884 -25.70 4.75 15.34
CA LEU A 884 -25.82 5.42 14.04
C LEU A 884 -26.62 4.52 13.07
N PRO A 885 -27.91 4.80 12.83
CA PRO A 885 -28.66 4.11 11.79
C PRO A 885 -28.21 4.58 10.40
N ILE A 886 -27.96 3.64 9.49
CA ILE A 886 -27.64 3.92 8.08
C ILE A 886 -28.59 3.11 7.19
N ASP A 887 -29.15 3.78 6.18
CA ASP A 887 -29.97 3.17 5.12
C ASP A 887 -29.40 3.61 3.76
N MET A 888 -28.43 2.83 3.27
CA MET A 888 -27.65 3.17 2.08
C MET A 888 -28.36 2.68 0.81
N PRO A 889 -28.42 3.49 -0.26
CA PRO A 889 -28.94 3.00 -1.53
C PRO A 889 -28.01 1.91 -2.12
N LYS A 890 -28.61 0.79 -2.55
CA LYS A 890 -27.91 -0.43 -3.01
C LYS A 890 -26.92 -0.26 -4.16
N ASP A 891 -27.13 0.75 -4.98
CA ASP A 891 -26.38 0.99 -6.22
C ASP A 891 -25.40 2.16 -6.09
N HIS A 892 -24.98 2.48 -4.86
CA HIS A 892 -23.98 3.50 -4.60
C HIS A 892 -22.79 2.95 -3.81
N ASP A 893 -21.60 3.40 -4.19
CA ASP A 893 -20.40 3.31 -3.35
C ASP A 893 -20.21 4.66 -2.66
N ILE A 894 -20.43 4.68 -1.34
CA ILE A 894 -20.31 5.87 -0.50
C ILE A 894 -19.30 5.58 0.60
N SER A 895 -18.24 6.38 0.63
CA SER A 895 -17.20 6.29 1.66
C SER A 895 -17.50 7.29 2.78
N LEU A 896 -17.55 6.79 4.02
CA LEU A 896 -17.81 7.59 5.21
C LEU A 896 -16.55 7.66 6.09
N ALA A 897 -16.39 8.79 6.79
CA ALA A 897 -15.37 8.97 7.80
C ALA A 897 -15.91 9.63 9.05
N PHE A 898 -15.34 9.25 10.20
CA PHE A 898 -15.57 9.93 11.47
C PHE A 898 -14.54 11.05 11.63
N ASN A 899 -15.02 12.24 11.97
CA ASN A 899 -14.19 13.40 12.23
C ASN A 899 -14.16 13.69 13.72
N LEU A 900 -12.97 13.69 14.30
CA LEU A 900 -12.72 13.99 15.70
C LEU A 900 -12.06 15.36 15.81
N ALA A 901 -12.62 16.24 16.63
CA ALA A 901 -12.08 17.58 16.83
C ALA A 901 -11.98 17.94 18.32
N ALA A 902 -10.85 18.51 18.70
CA ALA A 902 -10.57 19.11 20.00
C ALA A 902 -9.61 20.29 19.79
N ALA A 903 -9.29 21.04 20.85
CA ALA A 903 -8.19 22.01 20.78
C ALA A 903 -6.85 21.29 20.54
N ASP A 904 -5.96 21.87 19.72
CA ASP A 904 -4.68 21.26 19.37
C ASP A 904 -3.78 20.98 20.59
N ASP A 905 -3.91 21.76 21.66
CA ASP A 905 -3.19 21.59 22.92
C ASP A 905 -3.96 20.79 23.98
N ALA A 906 -5.11 20.21 23.61
CA ALA A 906 -5.93 19.42 24.53
C ALA A 906 -5.16 18.19 25.02
N LYS A 907 -5.09 18.05 26.35
CA LYS A 907 -4.33 16.99 27.05
C LYS A 907 -5.20 15.74 27.15
N LEU A 908 -5.51 15.15 26.00
CA LEU A 908 -6.41 14.00 25.92
C LEU A 908 -5.89 12.91 25.00
N ARG A 909 -6.42 11.71 25.21
CA ARG A 909 -6.31 10.58 24.29
C ARG A 909 -7.70 10.01 24.08
N ALA A 910 -8.08 9.74 22.84
CA ALA A 910 -9.37 9.12 22.54
C ALA A 910 -9.22 7.93 21.60
N GLN A 911 -10.08 6.94 21.78
CA GLN A 911 -10.21 5.76 20.92
C GLN A 911 -11.63 5.68 20.35
N LEU A 912 -11.75 5.71 19.03
CA LEU A 912 -13.01 5.55 18.31
C LEU A 912 -13.25 4.07 18.03
N TYR A 913 -14.45 3.59 18.38
CA TYR A 913 -14.93 2.25 18.10
C TYR A 913 -16.14 2.30 17.16
N VAL A 914 -16.14 1.44 16.14
CA VAL A 914 -17.29 1.25 15.24
C VAL A 914 -17.59 -0.23 15.16
N ASN A 915 -18.78 -0.63 15.61
CA ASN A 915 -19.21 -2.02 15.72
C ASN A 915 -18.15 -2.93 16.36
N GLY A 916 -17.52 -2.44 17.44
CA GLY A 916 -16.48 -3.15 18.19
C GLY A 916 -15.05 -2.99 17.68
N TYR A 917 -14.83 -2.52 16.44
CA TYR A 917 -13.49 -2.30 15.90
C TYR A 917 -12.92 -0.95 16.33
N MET A 918 -11.71 -0.92 16.88
CA MET A 918 -11.00 0.34 17.16
C MET A 918 -10.45 0.91 15.84
N PHE A 919 -11.07 1.97 15.32
CA PHE A 919 -10.78 2.57 14.01
C PHE A 919 -10.14 3.96 14.09
N GLY A 920 -9.82 4.44 15.29
CA GLY A 920 -9.15 5.73 15.43
C GLY A 920 -8.50 5.92 16.79
N LYS A 921 -7.23 6.30 16.79
CA LYS A 921 -6.53 6.81 17.98
C LYS A 921 -6.26 8.30 17.78
N PHE A 922 -6.88 9.13 18.61
CA PHE A 922 -6.84 10.58 18.49
C PHE A 922 -6.09 11.21 19.67
N VAL A 923 -4.99 11.91 19.36
CA VAL A 923 -4.10 12.54 20.35
C VAL A 923 -3.70 13.93 19.81
N PRO A 924 -4.53 14.96 20.00
CA PRO A 924 -4.40 16.24 19.28
C PRO A 924 -3.09 16.97 19.56
N HIS A 925 -2.52 16.83 20.77
CA HIS A 925 -1.23 17.44 21.11
C HIS A 925 -0.01 16.75 20.49
N ILE A 926 -0.21 15.63 19.79
CA ILE A 926 0.85 14.84 19.14
C ILE A 926 0.59 14.67 17.63
N GLY A 927 -0.64 14.35 17.23
CA GLY A 927 -1.01 13.96 15.87
C GLY A 927 -1.99 14.90 15.21
N ASN A 928 -1.96 14.92 13.87
CA ASN A 928 -2.84 15.75 13.04
C ASN A 928 -3.93 14.93 12.32
N GLN A 929 -4.05 13.62 12.59
CA GLN A 929 -5.14 12.82 12.02
C GLN A 929 -6.44 13.17 12.74
N ILE A 930 -7.37 13.78 12.01
CA ILE A 930 -8.70 14.16 12.50
C ILE A 930 -9.83 13.46 11.76
N GLU A 931 -9.56 12.89 10.60
CA GLU A 931 -10.51 12.16 9.75
C GLU A 931 -10.14 10.67 9.75
N PHE A 932 -11.12 9.82 10.04
CA PHE A 932 -10.96 8.37 10.19
C PHE A 932 -11.96 7.65 9.28
N PRO A 933 -11.56 7.30 8.04
CA PRO A 933 -12.38 6.52 7.12
C PRO A 933 -12.71 5.14 7.70
N VAL A 934 -13.96 4.69 7.54
CA VAL A 934 -14.38 3.35 7.99
C VAL A 934 -15.05 2.61 6.85
N PHE A 935 -14.65 1.35 6.67
CA PHE A 935 -15.09 0.55 5.54
C PHE A 935 -16.56 0.12 5.63
N PRO A 936 -17.31 0.08 4.50
CA PRO A 936 -18.51 -0.74 4.42
C PRO A 936 -18.19 -2.19 4.81
N GLY A 937 -19.10 -2.83 5.54
CA GLY A 937 -18.88 -4.14 6.16
C GLY A 937 -18.41 -4.05 7.61
N ILE A 938 -17.56 -3.08 7.96
CA ILE A 938 -17.37 -2.66 9.36
C ILE A 938 -18.55 -1.78 9.78
N LEU A 939 -18.90 -0.81 8.94
CA LEU A 939 -20.20 -0.17 8.99
C LEU A 939 -21.25 -1.08 8.34
N ASN A 940 -22.33 -1.35 9.07
CA ASN A 940 -23.56 -1.88 8.52
C ASN A 940 -24.30 -0.76 7.79
N TYR A 941 -24.28 -0.80 6.46
CA TYR A 941 -24.90 0.21 5.61
C TYR A 941 -26.43 0.09 5.48
N ASN A 942 -27.03 -0.99 6.01
CA ASN A 942 -28.48 -1.22 6.03
C ASN A 942 -28.96 -1.56 7.45
N GLY A 943 -28.55 -0.76 8.43
CA GLY A 943 -29.00 -0.95 9.80
C GLY A 943 -28.26 -0.08 10.82
N ASP A 944 -28.39 -0.50 12.07
CA ASP A 944 -27.80 0.17 13.22
C ASP A 944 -26.31 -0.13 13.35
N ASN A 945 -25.55 0.90 13.70
CA ASN A 945 -24.12 0.81 13.99
C ASN A 945 -23.86 1.28 15.43
N THR A 946 -23.20 0.46 16.23
CA THR A 946 -22.74 0.84 17.58
C THR A 946 -21.48 1.68 17.47
N ILE A 947 -21.54 2.92 17.93
CA ILE A 947 -20.41 3.85 17.96
C ILE A 947 -19.97 4.04 19.41
N GLY A 948 -18.69 3.80 19.67
CA GLY A 948 -18.07 3.98 20.98
C GLY A 948 -16.96 5.02 20.94
N LEU A 949 -16.78 5.79 22.01
CA LEU A 949 -15.63 6.66 22.19
C LEU A 949 -15.09 6.53 23.61
N GLY A 950 -13.91 5.96 23.76
CA GLY A 950 -13.15 6.06 25.01
C GLY A 950 -12.43 7.40 25.05
N LEU A 951 -12.66 8.19 26.11
CA LEU A 951 -12.02 9.50 26.29
C LEU A 951 -11.22 9.52 27.59
N TRP A 952 -9.90 9.68 27.46
CA TRP A 952 -8.98 9.83 28.57
C TRP A 952 -8.51 11.29 28.67
N SER A 953 -8.97 11.97 29.72
CA SER A 953 -8.48 13.29 30.13
C SER A 953 -7.22 13.14 30.99
N GLN A 954 -6.10 13.71 30.53
CA GLN A 954 -4.80 13.61 31.19
C GLN A 954 -4.48 14.83 32.09
N SER A 955 -5.46 15.68 32.42
CA SER A 955 -5.26 16.80 33.34
C SER A 955 -6.51 17.15 34.15
N GLN A 956 -6.32 17.91 35.23
CA GLN A 956 -7.39 18.48 36.05
C GLN A 956 -8.21 19.55 35.31
N ASP A 957 -7.79 19.96 34.11
CA ASP A 957 -8.54 20.93 33.29
C ASP A 957 -9.73 20.27 32.57
N GLY A 958 -9.78 18.93 32.54
CA GLY A 958 -10.75 18.18 31.76
C GLY A 958 -10.40 18.09 30.27
N ALA A 959 -11.27 17.44 29.51
CA ALA A 959 -11.13 17.27 28.07
C ALA A 959 -12.48 16.93 27.43
N ALA A 960 -12.67 17.36 26.18
CA ALA A 960 -13.86 17.07 25.37
C ALA A 960 -13.46 16.86 23.91
N VAL A 961 -14.28 16.09 23.17
CA VAL A 961 -14.08 15.77 21.76
C VAL A 961 -15.41 15.93 21.02
N ASN A 962 -15.42 16.69 19.94
CA ASN A 962 -16.54 16.69 19.01
C ASN A 962 -16.39 15.54 18.02
N VAL A 963 -17.47 14.80 17.77
CA VAL A 963 -17.50 13.67 16.82
C VAL A 963 -18.59 13.93 15.78
N SER A 964 -18.23 13.84 14.50
CA SER A 964 -19.16 13.98 13.38
C SER A 964 -18.85 12.99 12.27
N VAL A 965 -19.75 12.79 11.32
CA VAL A 965 -19.55 11.90 10.17
C VAL A 965 -19.54 12.73 8.88
N SER A 966 -18.55 12.51 8.02
CA SER A 966 -18.45 13.12 6.68
C SER A 966 -18.59 12.05 5.60
N MET A 967 -19.10 12.49 4.45
CA MET A 967 -19.06 11.73 3.20
C MET A 967 -17.80 12.14 2.43
N LEU A 968 -16.95 11.17 2.11
CA LEU A 968 -15.69 11.40 1.38
C LEU A 968 -15.89 11.33 -0.14
N GLY A 969 -16.83 10.50 -0.59
CA GLY A 969 -17.17 10.32 -2.00
C GLY A 969 -18.48 9.55 -2.16
N SER A 970 -19.12 9.71 -3.31
CA SER A 970 -20.37 9.05 -3.66
C SER A 970 -20.44 8.86 -5.17
N TYR A 971 -20.62 7.60 -5.58
CA TYR A 971 -20.72 7.22 -6.99
C TYR A 971 -21.85 6.22 -7.16
N ARG A 972 -22.58 6.28 -8.27
CA ARG A 972 -23.33 5.11 -8.74
C ARG A 972 -22.32 4.03 -9.05
N SER A 973 -22.50 2.84 -8.50
CA SER A 973 -21.54 1.75 -8.63
C SER A 973 -22.20 0.44 -9.00
N SER A 974 -21.45 -0.40 -9.71
CA SER A 974 -21.78 -1.82 -9.88
C SER A 974 -21.36 -2.68 -8.70
N PHE A 975 -20.55 -2.15 -7.79
CA PHE A 975 -20.18 -2.81 -6.55
C PHE A 975 -21.20 -2.45 -5.46
N ASP A 976 -21.97 -3.44 -5.01
CA ASP A 976 -22.95 -3.27 -3.95
C ASP A 976 -22.22 -3.21 -2.60
N THR A 977 -22.23 -2.04 -1.95
CA THR A 977 -21.61 -1.85 -0.62
C THR A 977 -22.51 -2.28 0.54
N THR A 978 -23.72 -2.77 0.24
CA THR A 978 -24.74 -3.17 1.22
C THR A 978 -24.79 -4.67 1.51
N PHE A 979 -23.70 -5.38 1.22
CA PHE A 979 -23.54 -6.80 1.51
C PHE A 979 -23.68 -7.11 3.02
N ASP A 980 -24.15 -8.31 3.34
CA ASP A 980 -24.24 -8.76 4.73
C ASP A 980 -22.84 -9.08 5.29
N ALA A 981 -22.46 -8.33 6.32
CA ALA A 981 -21.20 -8.45 7.03
C ALA A 981 -21.40 -8.71 8.53
N ALA A 982 -22.59 -9.19 8.96
CA ALA A 982 -22.88 -9.41 10.37
C ALA A 982 -21.88 -10.37 11.06
N TYR A 983 -21.31 -11.31 10.30
CA TYR A 983 -20.27 -12.23 10.79
C TYR A 983 -18.96 -11.55 11.19
N LEU A 984 -18.69 -10.35 10.64
CA LEU A 984 -17.55 -9.51 11.02
C LEU A 984 -17.84 -8.68 12.28
N GLN A 985 -19.10 -8.62 12.72
CA GLN A 985 -19.52 -7.76 13.83
C GLN A 985 -20.08 -8.60 15.00
N PRO A 986 -19.32 -9.56 15.55
CA PRO A 986 -19.81 -10.35 16.66
C PRO A 986 -20.16 -9.44 17.84
N GLY A 987 -21.32 -9.72 18.44
CA GLY A 987 -21.89 -8.93 19.52
C GLY A 987 -21.34 -9.29 20.89
N TRP A 988 -21.76 -8.52 21.88
CA TRP A 988 -21.44 -8.69 23.28
C TRP A 988 -22.07 -9.97 23.87
N THR A 989 -21.41 -10.56 24.86
CA THR A 989 -21.92 -11.69 25.65
C THR A 989 -21.70 -11.44 27.14
N GLU A 990 -22.58 -11.98 27.99
CA GLU A 990 -22.50 -11.84 29.45
C GLU A 990 -21.21 -12.42 30.05
N GLU A 991 -20.55 -13.35 29.35
CA GLU A 991 -19.26 -13.91 29.73
C GLU A 991 -18.17 -12.84 29.89
N ARG A 992 -18.29 -11.68 29.23
CA ARG A 992 -17.35 -10.56 29.39
C ARG A 992 -17.33 -9.99 30.81
N LEU A 993 -18.40 -10.15 31.59
CA LEU A 993 -18.49 -9.63 32.97
C LEU A 993 -17.49 -10.29 33.92
N GLN A 994 -16.94 -11.47 33.59
CA GLN A 994 -15.90 -12.11 34.40
C GLN A 994 -14.56 -11.33 34.42
N TYR A 995 -14.36 -10.45 33.44
CA TYR A 995 -13.16 -9.62 33.29
C TYR A 995 -13.29 -8.24 33.94
N TYR A 996 -14.29 -8.08 34.80
CA TYR A 996 -14.48 -6.87 35.61
C TYR A 996 -13.18 -6.45 36.28
#